data_AF-A0A7J8GEK6-F1
#
_entry.id   AF-A0A7J8GEK6-F1
#
_cell.length_a   1.000
_cell.length_b   1.000
_cell.length_c   1.000
_cell.angle_alpha   90.00
_cell.angle_beta   90.00
_cell.angle_gamma   90.00
#
_symmetry.space_group_name_H-M   'P 1'
#
loop_
_entity.id
_entity.type
_entity.pdbx_description
1 polymer ?
#
loop_
_entity_poly.entity_id
_entity_poly.type
_entity_poly.pdbx_seq_one_letter_code
_entity_poly.pdbx_strand_id
1 'polypeptide(L)'
;MAGVFPYRGPGNPVPGPLAPLPDYMSEEKLQEKARKWQQLQAKRYAEKRKFGFVDAQKEDMPPEHVRKIIRDHGDMTNRKFRHDKRVYLGALKYMPHAVLKLLENMPMPWEQIRDVPVLYHITGAISFVNEIPWVIEPVYISQWGSMWIMMRREKRDRRHFKRMRFPPFDDEEPPLDYADNILDVEPLEAIQLELDPEEDAPVLDWFYDHQPLRDSRKYVNGSTYQRWQFTLPMMSTLYRLANQLLTDLVDDNYFYLFDLKAFFTSKALNMAIPGGPKFEPLVRDINLQDEDWNEFNDINKIIIRQPIRTEYKIAFPYLYNNLPHHVHLTWYHTPNVVFIKTEDPDLPAFYFDPLINPISHRHSVKSQEPLPDDDEEFELPEFVEPFLKDTPLYTDNTANGIALLWAPRPFNLRSGRTRRALDIPLVKNWYREHCPAGQPVKVRVSYQKLLKYYVLNALKHRPPKAQKKRYLFRSFKATKFFQSTKLDWVEVGLQVCRQGYNMLNLLIHRKNLNYLHLDYNFNLKPVKTLTTKERKKSRFGNAFHLCREVLRLTKLVVDSHVQYRLGNVDAFQLADGLQYIFAHVGQLTGMYRYKYKLMRQIRMCKDLKHLIYYRFNTGPVGKGPGCGFWAAGWRVWLFFMRGITPLLERWLGNLLARQFEGRHSKGVAKTVTKQRVESHFDLELRAAVMHDILDMMPEGIKQNKARTILQHLSEAWRCWKANIPWKVPGLPTPIENMILRYVKAKADWWTNTAHYNRERIRRGATVDKTVCKKFGDLILKATEPQMVLFNLYDDWLKTISSYTAFSRLILILRALHVNNDRAKVILKPDKTTITEPHHIWPTLTDEEWIKVEVQLKDLILADYGKKNNVNVASLTQSEIRDIILGMEISAPSQQRQQIAEIEKQTKEQSQLTATQTRTVNKHGDEIITSTTSNYETQTFSSKTEWRVRAISAANLHLRTNHIYVSSDDIKETGYTYILPKNVLKKFICISDLRAQIAGYLYGVSPPDNPQVKEIRCIVMVPQWGTHQTVHLPGQLPQHEYLKEMEPLGWIHTQPNESPQLSPQDVTTHAKIMADNPSWDGEKTIIITCSFTPGSCTLTAYKLTPSGYEWGRQNTDKGNNPKGYLPSHYERVQMLLSDRFLGFFMVPAQSSWNYNFMGVRHDPNMKYELQLANPKEFYHEVHRPSHFLNFALLQEGEVYSADREDLYA
;
A
#
# COMPACT_ATOMS: atom_id res chain seq x y z
N MET A 1 24.31 -9.01 -48.68
CA MET A 1 25.79 -9.02 -48.61
C MET A 1 26.18 -9.09 -47.14
N ALA A 2 26.72 -10.23 -46.71
CA ALA A 2 27.40 -10.36 -45.42
C ALA A 2 28.75 -11.02 -45.73
N GLY A 3 29.82 -10.28 -45.43
CA GLY A 3 31.21 -10.64 -45.72
C GLY A 3 31.67 -11.84 -44.91
N VAL A 4 32.47 -12.64 -45.60
CA VAL A 4 33.15 -13.85 -45.14
C VAL A 4 34.48 -13.46 -44.49
N PHE A 5 34.81 -14.07 -43.35
CA PHE A 5 36.18 -14.32 -42.89
C PHE A 5 36.21 -15.62 -42.05
N PRO A 6 37.35 -16.32 -41.97
CA PRO A 6 37.41 -17.74 -42.29
C PRO A 6 37.84 -18.60 -41.10
N TYR A 7 37.39 -19.85 -41.05
CA TYR A 7 37.91 -20.83 -40.09
C TYR A 7 38.75 -21.88 -40.82
N ARG A 8 40.03 -21.98 -40.43
CA ARG A 8 41.00 -22.99 -40.85
C ARG A 8 40.62 -24.38 -40.31
N GLY A 9 40.71 -25.39 -41.18
CA GLY A 9 40.75 -26.82 -40.84
C GLY A 9 41.82 -27.53 -41.70
N PRO A 10 42.34 -28.69 -41.26
CA PRO A 10 43.77 -29.04 -41.37
C PRO A 10 44.16 -29.90 -42.59
N GLY A 11 45.44 -29.77 -42.97
CA GLY A 11 46.37 -30.76 -43.54
C GLY A 11 45.88 -31.83 -44.52
N ASN A 12 46.31 -31.72 -45.79
CA ASN A 12 46.33 -32.82 -46.76
C ASN A 12 47.30 -33.94 -46.31
N PRO A 13 46.89 -35.23 -46.36
CA PRO A 13 47.81 -36.34 -46.57
C PRO A 13 47.96 -36.66 -48.08
N VAL A 14 49.18 -37.03 -48.44
CA VAL A 14 49.67 -37.46 -49.78
C VAL A 14 48.99 -38.77 -50.23
N PRO A 15 48.79 -39.04 -51.53
CA PRO A 15 47.92 -40.14 -51.99
C PRO A 15 48.61 -41.51 -51.93
N GLY A 16 47.92 -42.48 -51.31
CA GLY A 16 48.21 -43.92 -51.42
C GLY A 16 47.30 -44.61 -52.44
N PRO A 17 47.69 -45.80 -52.96
CA PRO A 17 47.15 -46.37 -54.18
C PRO A 17 45.75 -47.00 -54.02
N LEU A 18 44.99 -46.87 -55.12
CA LEU A 18 43.70 -47.44 -55.49
C LEU A 18 43.20 -48.65 -54.67
N ALA A 19 42.06 -48.44 -53.99
CA ALA A 19 41.12 -49.49 -53.58
C ALA A 19 39.84 -49.41 -54.46
N PRO A 20 39.13 -50.53 -54.69
CA PRO A 20 38.22 -50.70 -55.82
C PRO A 20 36.94 -49.86 -55.70
N LEU A 21 36.42 -49.45 -56.86
CA LEU A 21 35.10 -48.85 -57.07
C LEU A 21 34.02 -49.53 -56.20
N PRO A 22 33.32 -48.80 -55.30
CA PRO A 22 32.05 -49.27 -54.79
C PRO A 22 30.99 -49.02 -55.87
N ASP A 23 30.59 -50.12 -56.51
CA ASP A 23 29.27 -50.42 -57.07
C ASP A 23 28.44 -49.17 -57.45
N TYR A 24 28.40 -48.84 -58.75
CA TYR A 24 27.50 -47.81 -59.28
C TYR A 24 26.09 -48.12 -58.79
N MET A 25 25.60 -47.33 -57.82
CA MET A 25 24.22 -47.41 -57.39
C MET A 25 23.34 -47.27 -58.64
N SER A 26 22.41 -48.19 -58.85
CA SER A 26 21.50 -48.11 -60.01
C SER A 26 20.85 -46.73 -60.09
N GLU A 27 20.59 -46.25 -61.31
CA GLU A 27 19.94 -44.95 -61.54
C GLU A 27 18.63 -44.83 -60.75
N GLU A 28 17.92 -45.95 -60.56
CA GLU A 28 16.75 -46.06 -59.70
C GLU A 28 17.04 -45.70 -58.23
N LYS A 29 18.16 -46.17 -57.66
CA LYS A 29 18.57 -45.83 -56.29
C LYS A 29 19.00 -44.36 -56.17
N LEU A 30 19.61 -43.77 -57.21
CA LEU A 30 19.95 -42.35 -57.25
C LEU A 30 18.72 -41.46 -57.38
N GLN A 31 17.76 -41.83 -58.22
CA GLN A 31 16.46 -41.16 -58.32
C GLN A 31 15.68 -41.24 -57.01
N GLU A 32 15.67 -42.40 -56.34
CA GLU A 32 15.03 -42.54 -55.04
C GLU A 32 15.75 -41.72 -53.95
N LYS A 33 17.08 -41.61 -54.02
CA LYS A 33 17.87 -40.74 -53.14
C LYS A 33 17.57 -39.26 -53.40
N ALA A 34 17.45 -38.83 -54.65
CA ALA A 34 17.08 -37.48 -55.03
C ALA A 34 15.65 -37.14 -54.62
N ARG A 35 14.71 -38.07 -54.79
CA ARG A 35 13.31 -37.94 -54.34
C ARG A 35 13.23 -37.80 -52.82
N LYS A 36 13.96 -38.64 -52.07
CA LYS A 36 14.08 -38.53 -50.60
C LYS A 36 14.71 -37.20 -50.19
N TRP A 37 15.72 -36.72 -50.91
CA TRP A 37 16.34 -35.41 -50.66
C TRP A 37 15.36 -34.26 -50.92
N GLN A 38 14.65 -34.27 -52.03
CA GLN A 38 13.65 -33.25 -52.37
C GLN A 38 12.52 -33.22 -51.34
N GLN A 39 11.99 -34.39 -50.94
CA GLN A 39 10.98 -34.48 -49.88
C GLN A 39 11.52 -34.02 -48.52
N LEU A 40 12.77 -34.34 -48.20
CA LEU A 40 13.43 -33.91 -46.97
C LEU A 40 13.61 -32.39 -46.95
N GLN A 41 14.12 -31.79 -48.02
CA GLN A 41 14.33 -30.35 -48.15
C GLN A 41 13.00 -29.59 -48.13
N ALA A 42 11.99 -30.07 -48.88
CA ALA A 42 10.64 -29.47 -48.88
C ALA A 42 9.98 -29.53 -47.49
N LYS A 43 10.12 -30.65 -46.76
CA LYS A 43 9.56 -30.77 -45.40
C LYS A 43 10.37 -30.00 -44.35
N ARG A 44 11.71 -29.96 -44.48
CA ARG A 44 12.63 -29.30 -43.53
C ARG A 44 12.56 -27.77 -43.65
N TYR A 45 12.51 -27.25 -44.87
CA TYR A 45 12.45 -25.81 -45.18
C TYR A 45 11.06 -25.34 -45.57
N ALA A 46 10.01 -26.05 -45.13
CA ALA A 46 8.64 -25.57 -45.25
C ALA A 46 8.49 -24.23 -44.50
N GLU A 47 7.70 -23.30 -45.05
CA GLU A 47 7.45 -21.97 -44.45
C GLU A 47 7.01 -22.03 -42.98
N LYS A 48 6.29 -23.08 -42.57
CA LYS A 48 5.87 -23.32 -41.18
C LYS A 48 6.99 -23.72 -40.21
N ARG A 49 8.20 -24.01 -40.71
CA ARG A 49 9.37 -24.40 -39.92
C ARG A 49 10.45 -23.30 -39.86
N LYS A 50 10.21 -22.12 -40.43
CA LYS A 50 11.16 -21.01 -40.36
C LYS A 50 11.34 -20.52 -38.92
N PHE A 51 12.53 -20.02 -38.61
CA PHE A 51 12.81 -19.39 -37.31
C PHE A 51 11.91 -18.16 -37.13
N GLY A 52 11.21 -18.09 -35.99
CA GLY A 52 10.21 -17.03 -35.73
C GLY A 52 8.81 -17.29 -36.30
N PHE A 53 8.52 -18.49 -36.80
CA PHE A 53 7.15 -18.88 -37.14
C PHE A 53 6.28 -18.93 -35.87
N VAL A 54 5.17 -18.20 -35.88
CA VAL A 54 4.16 -18.26 -34.82
C VAL A 54 3.03 -19.14 -35.35
N ASP A 55 2.70 -20.19 -34.59
CA ASP A 55 1.62 -21.11 -34.94
C ASP A 55 0.25 -20.39 -34.98
N ALA A 56 -0.73 -21.00 -35.64
CA ALA A 56 -2.04 -20.42 -35.82
C ALA A 56 -2.68 -20.04 -34.48
N GLN A 57 -3.43 -18.93 -34.48
CA GLN A 57 -4.14 -18.48 -33.29
C GLN A 57 -5.19 -19.51 -32.87
N LYS A 58 -5.42 -19.64 -31.56
CA LYS A 58 -6.56 -20.42 -31.06
C LYS A 58 -7.88 -19.81 -31.49
N GLU A 59 -8.60 -20.59 -32.29
CA GLU A 59 -9.97 -20.33 -32.72
C GLU A 59 -10.97 -20.52 -31.57
N ASP A 60 -12.18 -20.04 -31.81
CA ASP A 60 -13.29 -20.19 -30.88
C ASP A 60 -13.92 -21.59 -31.02
N MET A 61 -14.13 -22.24 -29.89
CA MET A 61 -14.79 -23.53 -29.77
C MET A 61 -16.31 -23.37 -29.83
N PRO A 62 -17.06 -24.42 -30.21
CA PRO A 62 -18.52 -24.42 -30.11
C PRO A 62 -19.00 -24.14 -28.68
N PRO A 63 -20.06 -23.32 -28.48
CA PRO A 63 -20.56 -22.96 -27.15
C PRO A 63 -21.11 -24.17 -26.37
N GLU A 64 -21.60 -25.19 -27.06
CA GLU A 64 -22.12 -26.43 -26.47
C GLU A 64 -21.02 -27.20 -25.72
N HIS A 65 -19.76 -27.07 -26.15
CA HIS A 65 -18.63 -27.76 -25.54
C HIS A 65 -18.45 -27.35 -24.08
N VAL A 66 -18.40 -26.04 -23.80
CA VAL A 66 -18.28 -25.54 -22.41
C VAL A 66 -19.56 -25.82 -21.62
N ARG A 67 -20.73 -25.70 -22.24
CA ARG A 67 -22.02 -25.95 -21.59
C ARG A 67 -22.11 -27.39 -21.09
N LYS A 68 -21.73 -28.36 -21.93
CA LYS A 68 -21.67 -29.78 -21.58
C LYS A 68 -20.69 -30.05 -20.44
N ILE A 69 -19.50 -29.46 -20.48
CA ILE A 69 -18.50 -29.61 -19.40
C ILE A 69 -19.05 -29.14 -18.05
N ILE A 70 -19.68 -27.94 -18.01
CA ILE A 70 -20.23 -27.38 -16.78
C ILE A 70 -21.39 -28.23 -16.24
N ARG A 71 -22.25 -28.75 -17.14
CA ARG A 71 -23.36 -29.65 -16.77
C ARG A 71 -22.85 -30.98 -16.23
N ASP A 72 -21.91 -31.63 -16.92
CA ASP A 72 -21.35 -32.93 -16.53
C ASP A 72 -20.61 -32.87 -15.17
N HIS A 73 -19.91 -31.75 -14.89
CA HIS A 73 -19.21 -31.55 -13.62
C HIS A 73 -20.15 -31.26 -12.43
N GLY A 74 -21.35 -30.73 -12.69
CA GLY A 74 -22.40 -30.52 -11.71
C GLY A 74 -21.94 -29.81 -10.43
N ASP A 75 -22.16 -30.45 -9.28
CA ASP A 75 -21.77 -29.98 -7.93
C ASP A 75 -20.43 -30.57 -7.44
N MET A 76 -19.69 -31.25 -8.33
CA MET A 76 -18.43 -31.93 -8.02
C MET A 76 -18.54 -33.00 -6.93
N THR A 77 -19.70 -33.62 -6.70
CA THR A 77 -19.83 -34.77 -5.78
C THR A 77 -19.35 -36.08 -6.41
N ASN A 78 -19.62 -36.28 -7.70
CA ASN A 78 -19.30 -37.50 -8.45
C ASN A 78 -17.79 -37.86 -8.37
N ARG A 79 -17.49 -39.15 -8.11
CA ARG A 79 -16.13 -39.69 -7.99
C ARG A 79 -15.33 -39.59 -9.30
N LYS A 80 -16.00 -39.60 -10.47
CA LYS A 80 -15.36 -39.48 -11.79
C LYS A 80 -14.45 -38.24 -11.88
N PHE A 81 -14.89 -37.12 -11.31
CA PHE A 81 -14.19 -35.83 -11.38
C PHE A 81 -13.31 -35.53 -10.14
N ARG A 82 -12.88 -36.57 -9.42
CA ARG A 82 -12.05 -36.41 -8.20
C ARG A 82 -10.76 -35.64 -8.48
N HIS A 83 -10.11 -35.89 -9.62
CA HIS A 83 -8.85 -35.24 -10.00
C HIS A 83 -9.02 -33.74 -10.23
N ASP A 84 -10.19 -33.32 -10.73
CA ASP A 84 -10.49 -31.93 -11.06
C ASP A 84 -10.84 -31.07 -9.84
N LYS A 85 -11.25 -31.68 -8.71
CA LYS A 85 -11.58 -30.93 -7.47
C LYS A 85 -10.43 -30.03 -7.00
N ARG A 86 -9.17 -30.43 -7.22
CA ARG A 86 -7.99 -29.62 -6.90
C ARG A 86 -7.91 -28.36 -7.78
N VAL A 87 -8.24 -28.50 -9.06
CA VAL A 87 -8.22 -27.41 -10.04
C VAL A 87 -9.26 -26.36 -9.70
N TYR A 88 -10.49 -26.78 -9.33
CA TYR A 88 -11.54 -25.86 -8.88
C TYR A 88 -11.09 -25.05 -7.64
N LEU A 89 -10.48 -25.69 -6.65
CA LEU A 89 -9.93 -24.98 -5.49
C LEU A 89 -8.81 -23.99 -5.88
N GLY A 90 -7.92 -24.35 -6.81
CA GLY A 90 -6.88 -23.45 -7.31
C GLY A 90 -7.45 -22.24 -8.05
N ALA A 91 -8.53 -22.43 -8.81
CA ALA A 91 -9.21 -21.39 -9.57
C ALA A 91 -9.89 -20.33 -8.68
N LEU A 92 -10.22 -20.65 -7.42
CA LEU A 92 -10.82 -19.71 -6.45
C LEU A 92 -9.99 -18.43 -6.28
N LYS A 93 -8.66 -18.52 -6.41
CA LYS A 93 -7.75 -17.37 -6.39
C LYS A 93 -8.11 -16.32 -7.46
N TYR A 94 -8.59 -16.75 -8.63
CA TYR A 94 -8.91 -15.89 -9.77
C TYR A 94 -10.39 -15.53 -9.88
N MET A 95 -11.25 -16.05 -9.01
CA MET A 95 -12.68 -15.71 -8.98
C MET A 95 -12.95 -14.19 -8.91
N PRO A 96 -12.20 -13.37 -8.14
CA PRO A 96 -12.38 -11.91 -8.17
C PRO A 96 -12.13 -11.26 -9.54
N HIS A 97 -11.25 -11.84 -10.38
CA HIS A 97 -11.03 -11.36 -11.75
C HIS A 97 -12.20 -11.74 -12.67
N ALA A 98 -12.73 -12.97 -12.56
CA ALA A 98 -13.91 -13.40 -13.31
C ALA A 98 -15.12 -12.50 -13.00
N VAL A 99 -15.37 -12.25 -11.71
CA VAL A 99 -16.43 -11.35 -11.23
C VAL A 99 -16.26 -9.93 -11.78
N LEU A 100 -15.03 -9.38 -11.75
CA LEU A 100 -14.76 -8.04 -12.30
C LEU A 100 -15.13 -7.97 -13.80
N LYS A 101 -14.69 -8.95 -14.59
CA LYS A 101 -14.90 -8.97 -16.04
C LYS A 101 -16.34 -9.26 -16.44
N LEU A 102 -17.04 -10.08 -15.67
CA LEU A 102 -18.46 -10.33 -15.82
C LEU A 102 -19.25 -9.03 -15.61
N LEU A 103 -19.07 -8.38 -14.44
CA LEU A 103 -19.78 -7.14 -14.12
C LEU A 103 -19.37 -5.96 -15.01
N GLU A 104 -18.13 -5.94 -15.53
CA GLU A 104 -17.67 -4.90 -16.47
C GLU A 104 -18.42 -4.97 -17.81
N ASN A 105 -18.86 -6.15 -18.24
CA ASN A 105 -19.57 -6.34 -19.51
C ASN A 105 -21.08 -6.56 -19.35
N MET A 106 -21.68 -6.07 -18.26
CA MET A 106 -23.13 -6.15 -18.03
C MET A 106 -23.91 -5.50 -19.20
N PRO A 107 -24.95 -6.17 -19.75
CA PRO A 107 -25.78 -5.62 -20.82
C PRO A 107 -26.35 -4.26 -20.45
N MET A 108 -26.30 -3.32 -21.39
CA MET A 108 -26.89 -1.99 -21.18
C MET A 108 -28.42 -2.05 -21.34
N PRO A 109 -29.20 -1.12 -20.77
CA PRO A 109 -30.67 -1.27 -20.69
C PRO A 109 -31.41 -1.27 -22.04
N TRP A 110 -30.76 -0.82 -23.10
CA TRP A 110 -31.26 -0.83 -24.47
C TRP A 110 -30.93 -2.12 -25.23
N GLU A 111 -30.18 -3.04 -24.61
CA GLU A 111 -29.81 -4.33 -25.18
C GLU A 111 -30.64 -5.45 -24.54
N GLN A 112 -31.15 -6.36 -25.37
CA GLN A 112 -31.84 -7.56 -24.90
C GLN A 112 -30.87 -8.66 -24.49
N ILE A 113 -29.90 -8.95 -25.37
CA ILE A 113 -28.91 -10.02 -25.25
C ILE A 113 -27.54 -9.44 -25.59
N ARG A 114 -26.52 -9.89 -24.86
CA ARG A 114 -25.13 -9.57 -25.19
C ARG A 114 -24.28 -10.84 -25.21
N ASP A 115 -23.81 -11.19 -26.39
CA ASP A 115 -22.81 -12.23 -26.55
C ASP A 115 -21.41 -11.69 -26.26
N VAL A 116 -20.71 -12.32 -25.32
CA VAL A 116 -19.36 -11.95 -24.94
C VAL A 116 -18.38 -13.10 -25.22
N PRO A 117 -17.12 -12.80 -25.62
CA PRO A 117 -16.09 -13.82 -25.75
C PRO A 117 -15.67 -14.31 -24.36
N VAL A 118 -15.60 -15.61 -24.19
CA VAL A 118 -15.31 -16.30 -22.94
C VAL A 118 -14.04 -17.12 -23.07
N LEU A 119 -13.14 -16.93 -22.11
CA LEU A 119 -11.97 -17.77 -21.90
C LEU A 119 -12.26 -18.69 -20.72
N TYR A 120 -12.47 -19.98 -20.99
CA TYR A 120 -12.83 -20.97 -19.96
C TYR A 120 -11.74 -22.03 -19.79
N HIS A 121 -11.61 -22.55 -18.57
CA HIS A 121 -10.73 -23.68 -18.30
C HIS A 121 -11.34 -24.98 -18.86
N ILE A 122 -10.51 -25.86 -19.43
CA ILE A 122 -10.96 -27.09 -20.12
C ILE A 122 -11.78 -28.04 -19.23
N THR A 123 -11.62 -27.95 -17.90
CA THR A 123 -12.39 -28.72 -16.91
C THR A 123 -13.62 -27.97 -16.36
N GLY A 124 -13.96 -26.81 -16.93
CA GLY A 124 -15.06 -25.96 -16.46
C GLY A 124 -14.81 -25.26 -15.12
N ALA A 125 -13.57 -25.30 -14.61
CA ALA A 125 -13.24 -24.76 -13.28
C ALA A 125 -13.52 -23.26 -13.14
N ILE A 126 -13.31 -22.46 -14.19
CA ILE A 126 -13.58 -21.02 -14.19
C ILE A 126 -13.83 -20.53 -15.62
N SER A 127 -14.75 -19.57 -15.74
CA SER A 127 -15.05 -18.84 -16.98
C SER A 127 -14.71 -17.36 -16.83
N PHE A 128 -13.91 -16.80 -17.74
CA PHE A 128 -13.59 -15.36 -17.77
C PHE A 128 -14.21 -14.70 -18.99
N VAL A 129 -14.86 -13.55 -18.82
CA VAL A 129 -15.21 -12.69 -19.96
C VAL A 129 -13.96 -11.98 -20.47
N ASN A 130 -13.55 -12.28 -21.71
CA ASN A 130 -12.33 -11.78 -22.34
C ASN A 130 -12.59 -10.56 -23.24
N GLU A 131 -13.41 -9.64 -22.78
CA GLU A 131 -13.76 -8.40 -23.49
C GLU A 131 -13.60 -7.17 -22.59
N ILE A 132 -13.23 -6.05 -23.20
CA ILE A 132 -13.25 -4.72 -22.59
C ILE A 132 -14.35 -3.94 -23.30
N PRO A 133 -15.32 -3.34 -22.58
CA PRO A 133 -16.47 -2.67 -23.18
C PRO A 133 -16.06 -1.30 -23.72
N TRP A 134 -15.55 -1.27 -24.95
CA TRP A 134 -15.26 -0.03 -25.67
C TRP A 134 -16.55 0.55 -26.21
N VAL A 135 -16.79 1.81 -25.88
CA VAL A 135 -17.95 2.58 -26.36
C VAL A 135 -17.48 3.91 -26.93
N ILE A 136 -18.21 4.42 -27.91
CA ILE A 136 -18.01 5.77 -28.44
C ILE A 136 -18.62 6.76 -27.44
N GLU A 137 -17.81 7.72 -26.97
CA GLU A 137 -18.19 8.61 -25.87
C GLU A 137 -19.47 9.43 -26.14
N PRO A 138 -19.62 10.15 -27.28
CA PRO A 138 -20.87 10.87 -27.56
C PRO A 138 -22.08 9.93 -27.66
N VAL A 139 -21.97 8.83 -28.41
CA VAL A 139 -23.05 7.83 -28.56
C VAL A 139 -23.52 7.30 -27.21
N TYR A 140 -22.58 6.91 -26.35
CA TYR A 140 -22.91 6.37 -25.03
C TYR A 140 -23.63 7.38 -24.13
N ILE A 141 -23.24 8.66 -24.19
CA ILE A 141 -23.93 9.72 -23.43
C ILE A 141 -25.34 9.91 -23.99
N SER A 142 -25.50 9.94 -25.31
CA SER A 142 -26.81 10.08 -25.96
C SER A 142 -27.72 8.89 -25.67
N GLN A 143 -27.22 7.65 -25.71
CA GLN A 143 -27.98 6.44 -25.32
C GLN A 143 -28.48 6.55 -23.87
N TRP A 144 -27.61 6.95 -22.92
CA TRP A 144 -28.06 7.20 -21.55
C TRP A 144 -28.98 8.42 -21.40
N GLY A 145 -28.89 9.40 -22.31
CA GLY A 145 -29.81 10.52 -22.44
C GLY A 145 -31.20 10.07 -22.85
N SER A 146 -31.31 9.20 -23.86
CA SER A 146 -32.59 8.60 -24.26
C SER A 146 -33.16 7.70 -23.15
N MET A 147 -32.31 6.92 -22.45
CA MET A 147 -32.74 6.16 -21.27
C MET A 147 -33.32 7.05 -20.18
N TRP A 148 -32.72 8.22 -19.95
CA TRP A 148 -33.22 9.18 -18.97
C TRP A 148 -34.62 9.69 -19.34
N ILE A 149 -34.84 10.01 -20.61
CA ILE A 149 -36.14 10.47 -21.13
C ILE A 149 -37.18 9.36 -20.97
N MET A 150 -36.89 8.16 -21.46
CA MET A 150 -37.82 7.02 -21.42
C MET A 150 -38.19 6.64 -19.98
N MET A 151 -37.20 6.51 -19.09
CA MET A 151 -37.49 6.16 -17.70
C MET A 151 -38.31 7.24 -16.97
N ARG A 152 -38.15 8.52 -17.31
CA ARG A 152 -38.98 9.61 -16.75
C ARG A 152 -40.40 9.59 -17.29
N ARG A 153 -40.57 9.38 -18.61
CA ARG A 153 -41.88 9.21 -19.25
C ARG A 153 -42.61 8.01 -18.63
N GLU A 154 -41.95 6.86 -18.58
CA GLU A 154 -42.51 5.63 -18.00
C GLU A 154 -42.94 5.81 -16.54
N LYS A 155 -42.12 6.49 -15.73
CA LYS A 155 -42.47 6.75 -14.32
C LYS A 155 -43.60 7.75 -14.15
N ARG A 156 -43.74 8.72 -15.06
CA ARG A 156 -44.85 9.68 -15.06
C ARG A 156 -46.16 8.98 -15.42
N ASP A 157 -46.14 8.13 -16.45
CA ASP A 157 -47.34 7.58 -17.06
C ASP A 157 -47.84 6.32 -16.34
N ARG A 158 -46.92 5.51 -15.78
CA ARG A 158 -47.28 4.27 -15.09
C ARG A 158 -47.87 4.55 -13.70
N ARG A 159 -49.14 4.16 -13.51
CA ARG A 159 -49.89 4.32 -12.24
C ARG A 159 -49.22 3.63 -11.05
N HIS A 160 -48.74 2.39 -11.22
CA HIS A 160 -48.09 1.62 -10.17
C HIS A 160 -46.81 0.96 -10.67
N PHE A 161 -45.67 1.37 -10.13
CA PHE A 161 -44.38 0.74 -10.42
C PHE A 161 -44.04 -0.30 -9.36
N LYS A 162 -44.22 -1.59 -9.69
CA LYS A 162 -43.87 -2.71 -8.81
C LYS A 162 -42.38 -2.99 -8.88
N ARG A 163 -41.65 -2.66 -7.81
CA ARG A 163 -40.22 -3.01 -7.69
C ARG A 163 -40.06 -4.54 -7.52
N MET A 164 -39.03 -5.10 -8.14
CA MET A 164 -38.67 -6.51 -7.96
C MET A 164 -38.28 -6.85 -6.52
N ARG A 165 -38.46 -8.11 -6.13
CA ARG A 165 -38.07 -8.60 -4.81
C ARG A 165 -36.58 -8.94 -4.76
N PHE A 166 -35.96 -8.74 -3.60
CA PHE A 166 -34.56 -9.06 -3.36
C PHE A 166 -34.41 -9.88 -2.07
N PRO A 167 -33.79 -11.08 -2.12
CA PRO A 167 -33.27 -11.78 -3.32
C PRO A 167 -34.37 -12.16 -4.34
N PRO A 168 -34.05 -12.33 -5.65
CA PRO A 168 -35.05 -12.70 -6.66
C PRO A 168 -35.48 -14.17 -6.61
N PHE A 169 -34.56 -15.08 -6.26
CA PHE A 169 -34.80 -16.52 -6.06
C PHE A 169 -34.59 -16.91 -4.59
N ASP A 170 -35.18 -18.03 -4.18
CA ASP A 170 -35.09 -18.50 -2.80
C ASP A 170 -33.67 -19.01 -2.45
N ASP A 171 -33.36 -19.11 -1.15
CA ASP A 171 -32.04 -19.54 -0.65
C ASP A 171 -31.70 -21.00 -1.03
N GLU A 172 -32.71 -21.87 -1.01
CA GLU A 172 -32.59 -23.33 -1.25
C GLU A 172 -32.78 -23.72 -2.72
N GLU A 173 -33.24 -22.78 -3.57
CA GLU A 173 -33.48 -23.03 -4.98
C GLU A 173 -32.14 -23.09 -5.75
N PRO A 174 -31.83 -24.18 -6.46
CA PRO A 174 -30.61 -24.29 -7.24
C PRO A 174 -30.63 -23.29 -8.41
N PRO A 175 -29.47 -22.78 -8.86
CA PRO A 175 -29.43 -21.90 -10.02
C PRO A 175 -29.93 -22.64 -11.26
N LEU A 176 -30.95 -22.07 -11.90
CA LEU A 176 -31.56 -22.58 -13.13
C LEU A 176 -30.51 -22.84 -14.22
N ASP A 177 -30.74 -23.88 -15.02
CA ASP A 177 -29.89 -24.16 -16.18
C ASP A 177 -30.29 -23.25 -17.36
N TYR A 178 -29.29 -22.70 -18.04
CA TYR A 178 -29.50 -21.75 -19.13
C TYR A 178 -30.13 -22.43 -20.36
N ALA A 179 -29.62 -23.59 -20.75
CA ALA A 179 -30.14 -24.34 -21.90
C ALA A 179 -31.59 -24.74 -21.72
N ASP A 180 -31.95 -25.20 -20.53
CA ASP A 180 -33.26 -25.81 -20.29
C ASP A 180 -34.36 -24.74 -20.03
N ASN A 181 -34.00 -23.53 -19.55
CA ASN A 181 -34.99 -22.52 -19.11
C ASN A 181 -34.94 -21.17 -19.84
N ILE A 182 -33.79 -20.79 -20.42
CA ILE A 182 -33.56 -19.40 -20.90
C ILE A 182 -33.25 -19.36 -22.40
N LEU A 183 -32.59 -20.38 -22.93
CA LEU A 183 -32.12 -20.39 -24.32
C LEU A 183 -33.26 -20.29 -25.34
N ASP A 184 -34.37 -21.00 -25.10
CA ASP A 184 -35.51 -21.07 -26.02
C ASP A 184 -36.56 -19.98 -25.78
N VAL A 185 -36.34 -19.09 -24.80
CA VAL A 185 -37.28 -18.01 -24.44
C VAL A 185 -36.86 -16.73 -25.16
N GLU A 186 -37.77 -16.19 -25.97
CA GLU A 186 -37.59 -14.90 -26.62
C GLU A 186 -37.45 -13.78 -25.58
N PRO A 187 -36.39 -12.95 -25.67
CA PRO A 187 -36.17 -11.88 -24.70
C PRO A 187 -37.24 -10.79 -24.83
N LEU A 188 -37.63 -10.19 -23.70
CA LEU A 188 -38.53 -9.04 -23.69
C LEU A 188 -37.92 -7.84 -24.41
N GLU A 189 -38.76 -6.94 -24.88
CA GLU A 189 -38.32 -5.67 -25.47
C GLU A 189 -37.43 -4.90 -24.48
N ALA A 190 -36.33 -4.36 -24.99
CA ALA A 190 -35.42 -3.51 -24.21
C ALA A 190 -35.96 -2.08 -24.12
N ILE A 191 -35.32 -1.22 -23.32
CA ILE A 191 -35.71 0.18 -23.26
C ILE A 191 -35.14 0.88 -24.49
N GLN A 192 -36.00 1.29 -25.43
CA GLN A 192 -35.61 2.07 -26.59
C GLN A 192 -36.55 3.28 -26.73
N LEU A 193 -35.98 4.46 -26.98
CA LEU A 193 -36.77 5.64 -27.36
C LEU A 193 -37.13 5.52 -28.83
N GLU A 194 -38.40 5.73 -29.16
CA GLU A 194 -38.85 5.91 -30.53
C GLU A 194 -38.19 7.16 -31.11
N LEU A 195 -37.29 6.95 -32.07
CA LEU A 195 -36.52 8.00 -32.75
C LEU A 195 -37.31 8.52 -33.94
N ASP A 196 -37.21 9.81 -34.20
CA ASP A 196 -37.91 10.44 -35.32
C ASP A 196 -37.21 10.09 -36.66
N PRO A 197 -37.93 9.53 -37.66
CA PRO A 197 -37.31 9.14 -38.92
C PRO A 197 -36.71 10.28 -39.75
N GLU A 198 -37.16 11.52 -39.55
CA GLU A 198 -36.69 12.69 -40.27
C GLU A 198 -35.61 13.44 -39.47
N GLU A 199 -35.87 13.77 -38.20
CA GLU A 199 -34.93 14.53 -37.37
C GLU A 199 -33.73 13.70 -36.90
N ASP A 200 -33.95 12.42 -36.57
CA ASP A 200 -32.91 11.52 -36.05
C ASP A 200 -32.36 10.57 -37.12
N ALA A 201 -32.70 10.81 -38.40
CA ALA A 201 -32.28 9.99 -39.55
C ALA A 201 -30.79 9.60 -39.55
N PRO A 202 -29.82 10.48 -39.21
CA PRO A 202 -28.39 10.11 -39.24
C PRO A 202 -27.97 9.05 -38.19
N VAL A 203 -28.82 8.79 -37.20
CA VAL A 203 -28.51 7.98 -36.02
C VAL A 203 -29.44 6.77 -35.87
N LEU A 204 -30.67 6.86 -36.39
CA LEU A 204 -31.76 5.89 -36.22
C LEU A 204 -31.33 4.43 -36.39
N ASP A 205 -30.67 4.09 -37.50
CA ASP A 205 -30.39 2.69 -37.88
C ASP A 205 -29.46 1.93 -36.92
N TRP A 206 -28.56 2.63 -36.24
CA TRP A 206 -27.44 2.01 -35.51
C TRP A 206 -27.40 2.38 -34.03
N PHE A 207 -28.31 3.24 -33.56
CA PHE A 207 -28.19 3.87 -32.25
C PHE A 207 -28.20 2.90 -31.07
N TYR A 208 -29.02 1.85 -31.13
CA TYR A 208 -29.20 0.89 -30.03
C TYR A 208 -28.40 -0.40 -30.17
N ASP A 209 -27.49 -0.47 -31.13
CA ASP A 209 -26.55 -1.59 -31.24
C ASP A 209 -25.59 -1.66 -30.03
N HIS A 210 -25.09 -2.85 -29.73
CA HIS A 210 -24.07 -3.04 -28.69
C HIS A 210 -22.77 -2.27 -28.99
N GLN A 211 -22.26 -2.38 -30.22
CA GLN A 211 -21.11 -1.63 -30.71
C GLN A 211 -21.49 -0.98 -32.05
N PRO A 212 -22.13 0.20 -32.01
CA PRO A 212 -22.64 0.84 -33.20
C PRO A 212 -21.58 1.08 -34.26
N LEU A 213 -21.95 0.84 -35.52
CA LEU A 213 -21.11 1.05 -36.70
C LEU A 213 -19.81 0.22 -36.70
N ARG A 214 -19.69 -0.85 -35.89
CA ARG A 214 -18.48 -1.68 -35.76
C ARG A 214 -17.93 -2.18 -37.11
N ASP A 215 -18.83 -2.58 -38.00
CA ASP A 215 -18.47 -3.15 -39.31
C ASP A 215 -18.42 -2.08 -40.43
N SER A 216 -18.69 -0.81 -40.10
CA SER A 216 -18.58 0.32 -41.02
C SER A 216 -17.19 0.97 -40.95
N ARG A 217 -16.34 0.64 -41.93
CA ARG A 217 -14.96 1.17 -42.00
C ARG A 217 -14.88 2.69 -42.16
N LYS A 218 -15.94 3.34 -42.66
CA LYS A 218 -16.02 4.81 -42.81
C LYS A 218 -16.02 5.52 -41.46
N TYR A 219 -16.70 4.96 -40.47
CA TYR A 219 -16.92 5.62 -39.19
C TYR A 219 -16.01 5.08 -38.08
N VAL A 220 -15.58 3.81 -38.16
CA VAL A 220 -14.65 3.22 -37.19
C VAL A 220 -13.54 2.42 -37.88
N ASN A 221 -12.44 2.19 -37.16
CA ASN A 221 -11.27 1.49 -37.70
C ASN A 221 -11.45 -0.03 -37.93
N GLY A 222 -12.59 -0.61 -37.56
CA GLY A 222 -12.93 -2.04 -37.67
C GLY A 222 -13.25 -2.68 -36.32
N SER A 223 -13.31 -4.02 -36.27
CA SER A 223 -13.81 -4.80 -35.14
C SER A 223 -13.00 -4.69 -33.83
N THR A 224 -11.82 -4.05 -33.86
CA THR A 224 -11.08 -3.69 -32.62
C THR A 224 -11.71 -2.51 -31.89
N TYR A 225 -12.54 -1.73 -32.57
CA TYR A 225 -13.41 -0.68 -32.05
C TYR A 225 -12.68 0.40 -31.22
N GLN A 226 -11.66 1.04 -31.82
CA GLN A 226 -10.75 1.95 -31.11
C GLN A 226 -10.86 3.41 -31.51
N ARG A 227 -11.04 3.72 -32.79
CA ARG A 227 -11.06 5.10 -33.31
C ARG A 227 -12.36 5.31 -34.06
N TRP A 228 -13.02 6.43 -33.78
CA TRP A 228 -14.29 6.80 -34.40
C TRP A 228 -14.17 8.16 -35.10
N GLN A 229 -14.92 8.33 -36.18
CA GLN A 229 -14.96 9.52 -37.04
C GLN A 229 -16.41 9.73 -37.49
N PHE A 230 -17.01 10.85 -37.14
CA PHE A 230 -18.42 11.15 -37.46
C PHE A 230 -18.58 12.41 -38.31
N THR A 231 -19.73 12.49 -38.97
CA THR A 231 -20.16 13.68 -39.71
C THR A 231 -20.78 14.70 -38.75
N LEU A 232 -20.90 15.95 -39.20
CA LEU A 232 -21.52 17.01 -38.39
C LEU A 232 -23.00 16.70 -38.05
N PRO A 233 -23.85 16.22 -38.98
CA PRO A 233 -25.23 15.84 -38.67
C PRO A 233 -25.32 14.75 -37.58
N MET A 234 -24.49 13.70 -37.66
CA MET A 234 -24.46 12.67 -36.60
C MET A 234 -24.12 13.29 -35.24
N MET A 235 -23.16 14.21 -35.19
CA MET A 235 -22.76 14.86 -33.95
C MET A 235 -23.83 15.80 -33.39
N SER A 236 -24.54 16.56 -34.25
CA SER A 236 -25.61 17.46 -33.81
C SER A 236 -26.81 16.68 -33.27
N THR A 237 -27.23 15.62 -33.97
CA THR A 237 -28.31 14.73 -33.51
C THR A 237 -27.96 14.08 -32.16
N LEU A 238 -26.75 13.53 -32.02
CA LEU A 238 -26.29 12.95 -30.76
C LEU A 238 -26.23 13.99 -29.62
N TYR A 239 -25.77 15.22 -29.91
CA TYR A 239 -25.70 16.31 -28.93
C TYR A 239 -27.09 16.66 -28.42
N ARG A 240 -28.07 16.82 -29.32
CA ARG A 240 -29.47 17.09 -29.00
C ARG A 240 -30.09 16.00 -28.11
N LEU A 241 -29.90 14.73 -28.47
CA LEU A 241 -30.41 13.59 -27.69
C LEU A 241 -29.78 13.50 -26.28
N ALA A 242 -28.59 14.07 -26.08
CA ALA A 242 -27.87 14.06 -24.81
C ALA A 242 -28.22 15.23 -23.86
N ASN A 243 -28.99 16.23 -24.30
CA ASN A 243 -29.21 17.49 -23.58
C ASN A 243 -29.62 17.32 -22.10
N GLN A 244 -30.41 16.30 -21.76
CA GLN A 244 -30.84 16.03 -20.39
C GLN A 244 -29.68 15.74 -19.41
N LEU A 245 -28.54 15.26 -19.92
CA LEU A 245 -27.36 14.92 -19.12
C LEU A 245 -26.27 15.99 -19.19
N LEU A 246 -26.33 16.88 -20.18
CA LEU A 246 -25.34 17.92 -20.42
C LEU A 246 -25.58 19.15 -19.56
N THR A 247 -24.63 20.06 -19.67
CA THR A 247 -24.59 21.34 -18.96
C THR A 247 -24.92 22.45 -19.94
N ASP A 248 -25.69 23.43 -19.50
CA ASP A 248 -26.00 24.60 -20.33
C ASP A 248 -24.89 25.66 -20.33
N LEU A 249 -23.89 25.49 -19.45
CA LEU A 249 -22.72 26.35 -19.34
C LEU A 249 -21.85 26.26 -20.60
N VAL A 250 -21.60 27.42 -21.21
CA VAL A 250 -20.75 27.60 -22.40
C VAL A 250 -19.32 28.01 -22.05
N ASP A 251 -19.13 28.65 -20.89
CA ASP A 251 -17.82 29.13 -20.43
C ASP A 251 -17.40 28.55 -19.08
N ASP A 252 -16.10 28.59 -18.82
CA ASP A 252 -15.51 28.10 -17.57
C ASP A 252 -15.54 29.18 -16.46
N ASN A 253 -16.00 30.40 -16.75
CA ASN A 253 -16.11 31.49 -15.78
C ASN A 253 -17.07 31.16 -14.64
N TYR A 254 -18.09 30.34 -14.89
CA TYR A 254 -18.97 29.81 -13.85
C TYR A 254 -18.18 29.11 -12.72
N PHE A 255 -17.05 28.47 -13.04
CA PHE A 255 -16.21 27.77 -12.07
C PHE A 255 -15.21 28.67 -11.34
N TYR A 256 -15.37 30.01 -11.38
CA TYR A 256 -14.57 30.91 -10.54
C TYR A 256 -14.70 30.54 -9.06
N LEU A 257 -13.57 30.30 -8.40
CA LEU A 257 -13.49 29.76 -7.02
C LEU A 257 -14.17 28.40 -6.80
N PHE A 258 -14.65 27.74 -7.86
CA PHE A 258 -15.30 26.43 -7.82
C PHE A 258 -14.61 25.43 -8.75
N ASP A 259 -13.34 25.68 -9.02
CA ASP A 259 -12.44 24.85 -9.81
C ASP A 259 -11.50 24.00 -8.92
N LEU A 260 -10.69 23.16 -9.55
CA LEU A 260 -9.75 22.31 -8.80
C LEU A 260 -8.69 23.11 -8.04
N LYS A 261 -8.21 24.23 -8.60
CA LYS A 261 -7.13 25.01 -7.99
C LYS A 261 -7.62 25.71 -6.73
N ALA A 262 -8.80 26.32 -6.78
CA ALA A 262 -9.44 26.93 -5.61
C ALA A 262 -9.67 25.89 -4.51
N PHE A 263 -10.13 24.68 -4.85
CA PHE A 263 -10.30 23.62 -3.85
C PHE A 263 -8.98 23.11 -3.25
N PHE A 264 -7.89 23.07 -4.01
CA PHE A 264 -6.58 22.72 -3.45
C PHE A 264 -6.07 23.79 -2.49
N THR A 265 -6.24 25.05 -2.85
CA THR A 265 -5.90 26.21 -2.01
C THR A 265 -6.73 26.25 -0.73
N SER A 266 -8.05 26.08 -0.85
CA SER A 266 -8.96 25.91 0.29
C SER A 266 -8.51 24.77 1.22
N LYS A 267 -8.10 23.63 0.67
CA LYS A 267 -7.57 22.52 1.46
C LYS A 267 -6.24 22.86 2.15
N ALA A 268 -5.33 23.55 1.48
CA ALA A 268 -4.02 23.90 2.02
C ALA A 268 -4.16 24.88 3.20
N LEU A 269 -5.03 25.88 3.05
CA LEU A 269 -5.28 26.94 4.04
C LEU A 269 -6.26 26.55 5.15
N ASN A 270 -6.81 25.33 5.13
CA ASN A 270 -7.88 24.88 6.04
C ASN A 270 -9.12 25.81 6.01
N MET A 271 -9.48 26.29 4.83
CA MET A 271 -10.63 27.17 4.61
C MET A 271 -11.73 26.45 3.83
N ALA A 272 -12.98 26.89 3.97
CA ALA A 272 -14.11 26.26 3.30
C ALA A 272 -14.84 27.26 2.40
N ILE A 273 -14.95 26.92 1.13
CA ILE A 273 -15.76 27.65 0.15
C ILE A 273 -17.24 27.35 0.41
N PRO A 274 -18.15 28.33 0.35
CA PRO A 274 -19.60 28.06 0.38
C PRO A 274 -19.99 27.05 -0.71
N GLY A 275 -20.69 25.98 -0.34
CA GLY A 275 -21.02 24.87 -1.26
C GLY A 275 -19.85 23.93 -1.60
N GLY A 276 -18.61 24.30 -1.30
CA GLY A 276 -17.40 23.52 -1.55
C GLY A 276 -17.05 22.50 -0.45
N PRO A 277 -16.11 21.58 -0.71
CA PRO A 277 -15.73 20.50 0.20
C PRO A 277 -14.94 20.98 1.43
N LYS A 278 -15.13 20.30 2.56
CA LYS A 278 -14.34 20.51 3.80
C LYS A 278 -13.28 19.42 4.01
N PHE A 279 -12.10 19.80 4.48
CA PHE A 279 -10.96 18.92 4.68
C PHE A 279 -10.40 18.99 6.09
N GLU A 280 -9.44 18.11 6.35
CA GLU A 280 -8.60 18.16 7.54
C GLU A 280 -7.49 19.21 7.33
N PRO A 281 -7.06 19.95 8.37
CA PRO A 281 -5.93 20.87 8.28
C PRO A 281 -4.69 20.15 7.76
N LEU A 282 -3.99 20.77 6.82
CA LEU A 282 -2.79 20.19 6.21
C LEU A 282 -1.57 20.29 7.13
N VAL A 283 -1.43 21.44 7.81
CA VAL A 283 -0.47 21.68 8.88
C VAL A 283 -1.28 21.81 10.18
N ARG A 284 -0.91 21.03 11.20
CA ARG A 284 -1.58 21.03 12.52
C ARG A 284 -0.67 21.47 13.67
N ASP A 285 0.64 21.59 13.41
CA ASP A 285 1.66 21.76 14.45
C ASP A 285 1.92 23.23 14.83
N ILE A 286 1.15 24.17 14.27
CA ILE A 286 1.15 25.56 14.73
C ILE A 286 0.11 25.64 15.85
N ASN A 287 0.57 25.48 17.09
CA ASN A 287 -0.22 25.86 18.25
C ASN A 287 -0.50 27.36 18.13
N LEU A 288 -1.77 27.75 18.04
CA LEU A 288 -2.18 29.16 18.08
C LEU A 288 -1.77 29.86 19.39
N GLN A 289 -1.36 29.10 20.41
CA GLN A 289 -0.81 29.62 21.67
C GLN A 289 0.68 29.95 21.60
N ASP A 290 1.39 29.45 20.58
CA ASP A 290 2.81 29.71 20.32
C ASP A 290 2.99 30.78 19.21
N GLU A 291 1.92 31.49 18.80
CA GLU A 291 2.06 32.68 17.94
C GLU A 291 2.69 33.80 18.77
N ASP A 292 3.90 34.22 18.38
CA ASP A 292 4.57 35.37 18.97
C ASP A 292 3.67 36.62 18.86
N TRP A 293 3.61 37.40 19.94
CA TRP A 293 2.95 38.71 19.90
C TRP A 293 3.66 39.58 18.86
N ASN A 294 2.93 39.95 17.81
CA ASN A 294 3.45 40.71 16.69
C ASN A 294 2.83 42.11 16.69
N GLU A 295 3.65 43.15 16.79
CA GLU A 295 3.20 44.56 16.67
C GLU A 295 2.47 44.86 15.35
N PHE A 296 2.73 44.06 14.31
CA PHE A 296 2.08 44.17 13.01
C PHE A 296 0.58 43.83 13.02
N ASN A 297 0.15 42.95 13.94
CA ASN A 297 -1.25 42.52 14.04
C ASN A 297 -2.01 43.24 15.17
N ASP A 298 -1.46 44.32 15.71
CA ASP A 298 -2.12 45.13 16.75
C ASP A 298 -3.41 45.76 16.19
N ILE A 299 -4.52 45.52 16.89
CA ILE A 299 -5.85 45.98 16.50
C ILE A 299 -5.93 47.50 16.37
N ASN A 300 -5.15 48.24 17.15
CA ASN A 300 -5.12 49.71 17.10
C ASN A 300 -4.45 50.25 15.83
N LYS A 301 -3.64 49.42 15.15
CA LYS A 301 -2.89 49.79 13.93
C LYS A 301 -3.57 49.30 12.64
N ILE A 302 -4.68 48.53 12.73
CA ILE A 302 -5.37 47.96 11.57
C ILE A 302 -6.67 48.71 11.27
N ILE A 303 -6.75 49.30 10.07
CA ILE A 303 -7.99 49.92 9.58
C ILE A 303 -8.91 48.84 9.00
N ILE A 304 -9.95 48.45 9.75
CA ILE A 304 -10.97 47.50 9.29
C ILE A 304 -12.05 48.24 8.50
N ARG A 305 -11.83 48.43 7.20
CA ARG A 305 -12.84 49.05 6.30
C ARG A 305 -13.86 48.04 5.78
N GLN A 306 -13.40 46.84 5.42
CA GLN A 306 -14.22 45.73 4.95
C GLN A 306 -13.68 44.43 5.55
N PRO A 307 -14.55 43.47 5.91
CA PRO A 307 -14.09 42.20 6.45
C PRO A 307 -13.38 41.38 5.37
N ILE A 308 -12.19 40.86 5.68
CA ILE A 308 -11.47 39.96 4.78
C ILE A 308 -12.20 38.62 4.74
N ARG A 309 -12.93 38.39 3.64
CA ARG A 309 -13.71 37.17 3.41
C ARG A 309 -12.81 35.98 3.05
N THR A 310 -13.33 34.78 3.30
CA THR A 310 -12.66 33.51 2.95
C THR A 310 -12.37 33.41 1.46
N GLU A 311 -13.26 33.94 0.62
CA GLU A 311 -13.11 33.94 -0.83
C GLU A 311 -11.89 34.77 -1.27
N TYR A 312 -11.60 35.90 -0.61
CA TYR A 312 -10.41 36.72 -0.92
C TYR A 312 -9.12 35.97 -0.63
N LYS A 313 -9.09 35.23 0.48
CA LYS A 313 -7.97 34.37 0.89
C LYS A 313 -7.72 33.22 -0.08
N ILE A 314 -8.70 32.83 -0.88
CA ILE A 314 -8.54 31.78 -1.90
C ILE A 314 -8.24 32.38 -3.27
N ALA A 315 -8.88 33.50 -3.62
CA ALA A 315 -8.66 34.22 -4.87
C ALA A 315 -7.23 34.77 -4.97
N PHE A 316 -6.73 35.38 -3.89
CA PHE A 316 -5.40 35.98 -3.80
C PHE A 316 -4.64 35.38 -2.62
N PRO A 317 -4.16 34.13 -2.74
CA PRO A 317 -3.70 33.36 -1.60
C PRO A 317 -2.42 33.89 -0.93
N TYR A 318 -1.56 34.56 -1.69
CA TYR A 318 -0.31 35.13 -1.17
C TYR A 318 -0.50 36.51 -0.52
N LEU A 319 -1.60 37.21 -0.83
CA LEU A 319 -1.84 38.56 -0.34
C LEU A 319 -2.53 38.57 1.03
N TYR A 320 -3.55 37.71 1.22
CA TYR A 320 -4.41 37.73 2.40
C TYR A 320 -4.11 36.63 3.43
N ASN A 321 -3.03 35.85 3.26
CA ASN A 321 -2.66 34.79 4.19
C ASN A 321 -1.19 34.87 4.57
N ASN A 322 -0.93 34.64 5.85
CA ASN A 322 0.41 34.35 6.35
C ASN A 322 0.74 32.87 6.06
N LEU A 323 1.99 32.60 5.70
CA LEU A 323 2.51 31.23 5.50
C LEU A 323 1.68 30.36 4.51
N PRO A 324 1.44 30.79 3.26
CA PRO A 324 0.64 30.06 2.26
C PRO A 324 1.38 28.83 1.68
N HIS A 325 1.69 27.84 2.52
CA HIS A 325 2.37 26.61 2.11
C HIS A 325 1.48 25.70 1.26
N HIS A 326 2.06 25.07 0.23
CA HIS A 326 1.39 24.10 -0.64
C HIS A 326 0.13 24.64 -1.36
N VAL A 327 0.02 25.97 -1.48
CA VAL A 327 -1.08 26.63 -2.18
C VAL A 327 -0.88 26.54 -3.69
N HIS A 328 -1.98 26.51 -4.44
CA HIS A 328 -1.97 26.53 -5.90
C HIS A 328 -2.52 27.86 -6.42
N LEU A 329 -1.92 28.38 -7.49
CA LEU A 329 -2.46 29.52 -8.21
C LEU A 329 -3.74 29.12 -8.95
N THR A 330 -4.76 29.97 -8.81
CA THR A 330 -6.05 29.88 -9.48
C THR A 330 -5.97 30.52 -10.86
N TRP A 331 -6.82 30.05 -11.78
CA TRP A 331 -7.06 30.77 -13.03
C TRP A 331 -7.91 32.00 -12.75
N TYR A 332 -7.54 33.15 -13.30
CA TYR A 332 -8.18 34.42 -12.95
C TYR A 332 -9.53 34.61 -13.65
N HIS A 333 -9.54 34.64 -14.98
CA HIS A 333 -10.75 34.90 -15.77
C HIS A 333 -10.52 34.44 -17.23
N THR A 334 -11.55 33.93 -17.89
CA THR A 334 -11.56 33.74 -19.35
C THR A 334 -12.43 34.81 -20.00
N PRO A 335 -12.13 35.27 -21.23
CA PRO A 335 -13.06 36.14 -21.96
C PRO A 335 -14.47 35.55 -21.99
N ASN A 336 -15.49 36.35 -21.66
CA ASN A 336 -16.87 35.89 -21.62
C ASN A 336 -17.30 35.42 -23.01
N VAL A 337 -17.69 34.14 -23.10
CA VAL A 337 -18.18 33.56 -24.35
C VAL A 337 -19.63 33.95 -24.52
N VAL A 338 -19.88 34.93 -25.38
CA VAL A 338 -21.23 35.40 -25.73
C VAL A 338 -21.75 34.63 -26.93
N PHE A 339 -22.22 33.40 -26.68
CA PHE A 339 -22.85 32.55 -27.69
C PHE A 339 -24.37 32.57 -27.55
N ILE A 340 -25.06 32.93 -28.62
CA ILE A 340 -26.52 32.92 -28.70
C ILE A 340 -26.97 31.58 -29.27
N LYS A 341 -27.78 30.85 -28.50
CA LYS A 341 -28.36 29.57 -28.93
C LYS A 341 -29.61 29.86 -29.74
N THR A 342 -29.65 29.34 -30.96
CA THR A 342 -30.83 29.41 -31.84
C THR A 342 -31.83 28.34 -31.41
N GLU A 343 -33.02 28.74 -30.96
CA GLU A 343 -34.08 27.81 -30.54
C GLU A 343 -34.96 27.36 -31.71
N ASP A 344 -35.06 28.17 -32.76
CA ASP A 344 -35.91 27.93 -33.93
C ASP A 344 -35.05 27.69 -35.18
N PRO A 345 -35.16 26.52 -35.85
CA PRO A 345 -34.44 26.23 -37.08
C PRO A 345 -34.94 27.03 -38.30
N ASP A 346 -36.13 27.64 -38.25
CA ASP A 346 -36.65 28.47 -39.35
C ASP A 346 -35.90 29.81 -39.46
N LEU A 347 -35.23 30.24 -38.39
CA LEU A 347 -34.39 31.43 -38.42
C LEU A 347 -33.07 31.16 -39.18
N PRO A 348 -32.56 32.12 -39.98
CA PRO A 348 -31.28 31.98 -40.66
C PRO A 348 -30.13 31.68 -39.70
N ALA A 349 -29.05 31.06 -40.19
CA ALA A 349 -27.89 30.73 -39.34
C ALA A 349 -27.18 31.98 -38.77
N PHE A 350 -27.18 33.08 -39.54
CA PHE A 350 -26.66 34.38 -39.13
C PHE A 350 -27.80 35.39 -39.15
N TYR A 351 -28.23 35.85 -37.98
CA TYR A 351 -29.23 36.89 -37.83
C TYR A 351 -28.91 37.76 -36.63
N PHE A 352 -29.48 38.97 -36.62
CA PHE A 352 -29.39 39.88 -35.49
C PHE A 352 -30.41 39.47 -34.43
N ASP A 353 -29.96 38.69 -33.45
CA ASP A 353 -30.82 38.16 -32.39
C ASP A 353 -31.37 39.28 -31.48
N PRO A 354 -32.64 39.18 -31.01
CA PRO A 354 -33.24 40.20 -30.13
C PRO A 354 -32.50 40.46 -28.81
N LEU A 355 -31.65 39.53 -28.36
CA LEU A 355 -30.82 39.70 -27.16
C LEU A 355 -29.60 40.59 -27.41
N ILE A 356 -29.24 40.85 -28.68
CA ILE A 356 -28.10 41.69 -29.05
C ILE A 356 -28.51 43.16 -29.00
N ASN A 357 -27.71 43.99 -28.33
CA ASN A 357 -27.93 45.43 -28.30
C ASN A 357 -27.74 46.05 -29.69
N PRO A 358 -28.68 46.88 -30.18
CA PRO A 358 -28.56 47.50 -31.50
C PRO A 358 -27.41 48.51 -31.56
N ILE A 359 -26.67 48.50 -32.66
CA ILE A 359 -25.63 49.50 -32.93
C ILE A 359 -26.32 50.74 -33.51
N SER A 360 -26.62 51.71 -32.65
CA SER A 360 -27.14 53.02 -33.08
C SER A 360 -25.98 53.99 -33.31
N HIS A 361 -25.39 53.94 -34.50
CA HIS A 361 -24.28 54.82 -34.85
C HIS A 361 -24.74 56.29 -34.82
N ARG A 362 -24.15 57.10 -33.94
CA ARG A 362 -24.40 58.54 -33.82
C ARG A 362 -23.06 59.27 -33.84
N HIS A 363 -22.82 60.05 -34.89
CA HIS A 363 -21.63 60.88 -35.05
C HIS A 363 -22.05 62.34 -35.19
N SER A 364 -21.29 63.29 -34.61
CA SER A 364 -21.71 64.71 -34.55
C SER A 364 -21.55 65.44 -35.90
N VAL A 365 -20.49 65.13 -36.64
CA VAL A 365 -20.20 65.61 -38.00
C VAL A 365 -19.66 64.41 -38.78
N LYS A 366 -20.19 64.13 -39.97
CA LYS A 366 -19.70 63.00 -40.77
C LYS A 366 -18.21 63.21 -41.07
N SER A 367 -17.36 62.29 -40.64
CA SER A 367 -15.95 62.28 -41.02
C SER A 367 -15.88 62.15 -42.55
N GLN A 368 -15.19 63.08 -43.22
CA GLN A 368 -14.88 62.95 -44.64
C GLN A 368 -13.83 61.86 -44.79
N GLU A 369 -14.28 60.62 -44.96
CA GLU A 369 -13.41 59.52 -45.35
C GLU A 369 -12.90 59.81 -46.77
N PRO A 370 -11.61 59.55 -47.07
CA PRO A 370 -11.05 59.80 -48.40
C PRO A 370 -11.65 58.80 -49.40
N LEU A 371 -12.85 59.13 -49.86
CA LEU A 371 -13.50 58.48 -51.00
C LEU A 371 -12.88 59.10 -52.26
N PRO A 372 -12.33 58.28 -53.17
CA PRO A 372 -11.85 58.77 -54.45
C PRO A 372 -13.01 59.41 -55.23
N ASP A 373 -12.72 60.51 -55.93
CA ASP A 373 -13.68 61.23 -56.75
C ASP A 373 -14.09 60.37 -57.96
N ASP A 374 -15.35 60.46 -58.39
CA ASP A 374 -15.90 59.65 -59.49
C ASP A 374 -15.18 59.87 -60.85
N ASP A 375 -14.32 60.90 -60.95
CA ASP A 375 -13.46 61.20 -62.11
C ASP A 375 -12.18 60.33 -62.17
N GLU A 376 -11.93 59.46 -61.18
CA GLU A 376 -10.80 58.51 -61.18
C GLU A 376 -11.16 57.25 -62.01
N GLU A 377 -10.60 57.10 -63.22
CA GLU A 377 -10.85 55.97 -64.15
C GLU A 377 -10.26 54.63 -63.63
N PHE A 378 -10.85 54.05 -62.58
CA PHE A 378 -10.50 52.73 -62.06
C PHE A 378 -11.66 51.74 -62.20
N GLU A 379 -11.59 50.86 -63.20
CA GLU A 379 -12.51 49.75 -63.39
C GLU A 379 -11.84 48.40 -63.09
N LEU A 380 -12.59 47.51 -62.45
CA LEU A 380 -12.16 46.13 -62.23
C LEU A 380 -12.38 45.31 -63.51
N PRO A 381 -11.44 44.43 -63.91
CA PRO A 381 -11.63 43.59 -65.09
C PRO A 381 -12.87 42.68 -65.01
N GLU A 382 -13.53 42.40 -66.15
CA GLU A 382 -14.77 41.59 -66.20
C GLU A 382 -14.65 40.19 -65.55
N PHE A 383 -13.43 39.63 -65.48
CA PHE A 383 -13.18 38.31 -64.89
C PHE A 383 -13.02 38.33 -63.36
N VAL A 384 -13.00 39.50 -62.70
CA VAL A 384 -12.95 39.58 -61.24
C VAL A 384 -14.34 39.72 -60.63
N GLU A 385 -14.67 38.75 -59.79
CA GLU A 385 -15.91 38.69 -59.02
C GLU A 385 -15.56 38.50 -57.54
N PRO A 386 -16.48 38.79 -56.61
CA PRO A 386 -16.30 38.45 -55.21
C PRO A 386 -15.96 36.96 -55.05
N PHE A 387 -14.95 36.65 -54.23
CA PHE A 387 -14.62 35.27 -53.91
C PHE A 387 -15.86 34.54 -53.37
N LEU A 388 -16.08 33.30 -53.82
CA LEU A 388 -17.17 32.44 -53.36
C LEU A 388 -18.60 32.96 -53.66
N LYS A 389 -18.78 33.85 -54.65
CA LYS A 389 -20.10 34.34 -55.11
C LYS A 389 -21.11 33.22 -55.44
N ASP A 390 -20.62 32.10 -55.97
CA ASP A 390 -21.45 30.94 -56.34
C ASP A 390 -21.93 30.13 -55.13
N THR A 391 -21.21 30.17 -54.00
CA THR A 391 -21.58 29.40 -52.81
C THR A 391 -22.52 30.20 -51.90
N PRO A 392 -23.58 29.58 -51.35
CA PRO A 392 -24.48 30.28 -50.44
C PRO A 392 -23.77 30.64 -49.13
N LEU A 393 -24.18 31.77 -48.52
CA LEU A 393 -23.59 32.27 -47.26
C LEU A 393 -23.76 31.29 -46.09
N TYR A 394 -24.91 30.61 -46.03
CA TYR A 394 -25.21 29.58 -45.03
C TYR A 394 -26.00 28.43 -45.64
N THR A 395 -25.97 27.31 -44.92
CA THR A 395 -26.70 26.07 -45.19
C THR A 395 -27.39 25.58 -43.92
N ASP A 396 -28.31 24.62 -44.01
CA ASP A 396 -29.06 24.06 -42.87
C ASP A 396 -28.15 23.47 -41.77
N ASN A 397 -26.93 23.05 -42.13
CA ASN A 397 -25.96 22.50 -41.19
C ASN A 397 -25.09 23.56 -40.51
N THR A 398 -25.22 24.84 -40.89
CA THR A 398 -24.32 25.92 -40.43
C THR A 398 -24.57 26.25 -38.97
N ALA A 399 -25.82 26.52 -38.59
CA ALA A 399 -26.20 26.80 -37.20
C ALA A 399 -25.84 25.63 -36.26
N ASN A 400 -26.12 24.39 -36.70
CA ASN A 400 -25.77 23.18 -35.98
C ASN A 400 -24.24 23.02 -35.81
N GLY A 401 -23.46 23.29 -36.85
CA GLY A 401 -22.00 23.26 -36.78
C GLY A 401 -21.43 24.30 -35.80
N ILE A 402 -22.02 25.50 -35.79
CA ILE A 402 -21.68 26.57 -34.86
C ILE A 402 -22.05 26.18 -33.42
N ALA A 403 -23.22 25.60 -33.18
CA ALA A 403 -23.63 25.12 -31.86
C ALA A 403 -22.68 24.03 -31.31
N LEU A 404 -22.22 23.12 -32.18
CA LEU A 404 -21.24 22.10 -31.81
C LEU A 404 -19.88 22.68 -31.40
N LEU A 405 -19.51 23.86 -31.91
CA LEU A 405 -18.25 24.52 -31.56
C LEU A 405 -18.18 24.85 -30.06
N TRP A 406 -19.29 25.29 -29.49
CA TRP A 406 -19.43 25.59 -28.05
C TRP A 406 -20.06 24.46 -27.23
N ALA A 407 -20.03 23.24 -27.73
CA ALA A 407 -20.54 22.08 -26.99
C ALA A 407 -19.51 21.54 -25.98
N PRO A 408 -19.95 20.92 -24.87
CA PRO A 408 -19.04 20.25 -23.94
C PRO A 408 -18.31 19.08 -24.61
N ARG A 409 -17.08 18.79 -24.19
CA ARG A 409 -16.43 17.51 -24.53
C ARG A 409 -17.36 16.36 -24.09
N PRO A 410 -17.77 15.44 -24.98
CA PRO A 410 -17.11 15.05 -26.24
C PRO A 410 -17.74 15.57 -27.54
N PHE A 411 -18.68 16.51 -27.51
CA PHE A 411 -19.49 16.86 -28.69
C PHE A 411 -18.84 17.89 -29.62
N ASN A 412 -17.87 18.67 -29.12
CA ASN A 412 -17.11 19.65 -29.89
C ASN A 412 -16.02 19.09 -30.82
N LEU A 413 -16.03 17.79 -31.08
CA LEU A 413 -14.98 17.11 -31.84
C LEU A 413 -15.57 16.07 -32.79
N ARG A 414 -15.10 16.09 -34.04
CA ARG A 414 -15.58 15.20 -35.13
C ARG A 414 -15.04 13.78 -35.05
N SER A 415 -13.92 13.58 -34.38
CA SER A 415 -13.25 12.29 -34.25
C SER A 415 -12.60 12.16 -32.89
N GLY A 416 -12.50 10.92 -32.41
CA GLY A 416 -11.83 10.62 -31.16
C GLY A 416 -11.47 9.15 -31.01
N ARG A 417 -10.97 8.81 -29.83
CA ARG A 417 -10.72 7.43 -29.42
C ARG A 417 -11.89 6.94 -28.59
N THR A 418 -12.28 5.68 -28.79
CA THR A 418 -13.25 5.01 -27.92
C THR A 418 -12.70 4.94 -26.49
N ARG A 419 -13.63 4.94 -25.54
CA ARG A 419 -13.32 4.85 -24.11
C ARG A 419 -14.05 3.65 -23.55
N ARG A 420 -13.61 3.18 -22.38
CA ARG A 420 -14.39 2.16 -21.68
C ARG A 420 -15.66 2.80 -21.14
N ALA A 421 -16.77 2.06 -21.13
CA ALA A 421 -18.02 2.51 -20.49
C ALA A 421 -17.79 2.98 -19.02
N LEU A 422 -16.85 2.33 -18.33
CA LEU A 422 -16.36 2.72 -17.00
C LEU A 422 -15.78 4.13 -16.90
N ASP A 423 -15.07 4.57 -17.93
CA ASP A 423 -14.27 5.79 -17.88
C ASP A 423 -15.10 7.04 -18.21
N ILE A 424 -16.38 6.88 -18.58
CA ILE A 424 -17.32 7.96 -18.91
C ILE A 424 -18.21 8.27 -17.70
N PRO A 425 -18.03 9.43 -17.03
CA PRO A 425 -18.81 9.78 -15.85
C PRO A 425 -20.02 10.67 -16.19
N LEU A 426 -21.15 10.06 -16.50
CA LEU A 426 -22.39 10.76 -16.94
C LEU A 426 -22.81 11.91 -16.00
N VAL A 427 -22.81 11.68 -14.69
CA VAL A 427 -23.31 12.65 -13.68
C VAL A 427 -22.23 13.52 -13.06
N LYS A 428 -21.01 13.56 -13.64
CA LYS A 428 -19.88 14.30 -13.04
C LYS A 428 -20.06 15.80 -13.08
N ASN A 429 -20.61 16.32 -14.17
CA ASN A 429 -20.78 17.77 -14.30
C ASN A 429 -21.79 18.31 -13.30
N TRP A 430 -22.87 17.55 -13.03
CA TRP A 430 -23.91 17.97 -12.10
C TRP A 430 -23.40 18.30 -10.69
N TYR A 431 -22.49 17.51 -10.11
CA TYR A 431 -21.93 17.82 -8.79
C TYR A 431 -20.70 18.72 -8.83
N ARG A 432 -20.16 19.02 -10.02
CA ARG A 432 -19.11 20.04 -10.20
C ARG A 432 -19.71 21.44 -10.21
N GLU A 433 -20.97 21.58 -10.58
CA GLU A 433 -21.73 22.82 -10.47
C GLU A 433 -22.22 23.07 -9.05
N HIS A 434 -22.63 24.30 -8.77
CA HIS A 434 -23.27 24.63 -7.51
C HIS A 434 -24.63 23.93 -7.41
N CYS A 435 -24.95 23.47 -6.20
CA CYS A 435 -26.26 22.90 -5.93
C CYS A 435 -27.33 24.00 -6.00
N PRO A 436 -28.43 23.82 -6.74
CA PRO A 436 -29.52 24.79 -6.79
C PRO A 436 -30.07 25.11 -5.39
N ALA A 437 -30.27 26.40 -5.08
CA ALA A 437 -30.57 26.88 -3.73
C ALA A 437 -31.81 26.22 -3.07
N GLY A 438 -32.83 25.89 -3.88
CA GLY A 438 -34.07 25.25 -3.42
C GLY A 438 -33.95 23.79 -2.99
N GLN A 439 -32.80 23.14 -3.16
CA GLN A 439 -32.63 21.73 -2.77
C GLN A 439 -32.40 21.55 -1.26
N PRO A 440 -32.88 20.44 -0.65
CA PRO A 440 -32.76 20.23 0.78
C PRO A 440 -31.33 19.94 1.22
N VAL A 441 -31.04 20.18 2.51
CA VAL A 441 -29.72 20.01 3.15
C VAL A 441 -29.08 18.64 2.83
N LYS A 442 -29.87 17.57 2.86
CA LYS A 442 -29.43 16.21 2.55
C LYS A 442 -28.68 16.12 1.21
N VAL A 443 -29.19 16.80 0.19
CA VAL A 443 -28.63 16.76 -1.17
C VAL A 443 -27.42 17.69 -1.27
N ARG A 444 -27.49 18.89 -0.67
CA ARG A 444 -26.35 19.82 -0.58
C ARG A 444 -25.11 19.16 0.05
N VAL A 445 -25.29 18.38 1.11
CA VAL A 445 -24.22 17.59 1.74
C VAL A 445 -23.68 16.51 0.80
N SER A 446 -24.53 15.88 -0.02
CA SER A 446 -24.08 14.88 -1.00
C SER A 446 -23.26 15.52 -2.13
N TYR A 447 -23.65 16.69 -2.65
CA TYR A 447 -22.82 17.46 -3.60
C TYR A 447 -21.45 17.75 -3.01
N GLN A 448 -21.40 18.28 -1.79
CA GLN A 448 -20.17 18.60 -1.08
C GLN A 448 -19.25 17.36 -0.90
N LYS A 449 -19.83 16.21 -0.56
CA LYS A 449 -19.07 14.94 -0.41
C LYS A 449 -18.53 14.43 -1.75
N LEU A 450 -19.31 14.54 -2.83
CA LEU A 450 -18.87 14.16 -4.17
C LEU A 450 -17.74 15.06 -4.66
N LEU A 451 -17.83 16.37 -4.44
CA LEU A 451 -16.73 17.32 -4.65
C LEU A 451 -15.50 16.94 -3.84
N LYS A 452 -15.65 16.56 -2.57
CA LYS A 452 -14.54 16.08 -1.74
C LYS A 452 -13.85 14.86 -2.35
N TYR A 453 -14.61 13.89 -2.87
CA TYR A 453 -14.03 12.74 -3.56
C TYR A 453 -13.32 13.13 -4.85
N TYR A 454 -13.90 14.06 -5.63
CA TYR A 454 -13.30 14.58 -6.86
C TYR A 454 -11.95 15.26 -6.59
N VAL A 455 -11.90 16.16 -5.61
CA VAL A 455 -10.68 16.88 -5.21
C VAL A 455 -9.62 15.92 -4.67
N LEU A 456 -9.98 14.95 -3.84
CA LEU A 456 -9.01 13.97 -3.33
C LEU A 456 -8.43 13.08 -4.43
N ASN A 457 -9.23 12.71 -5.43
CA ASN A 457 -8.75 11.95 -6.58
C ASN A 457 -7.76 12.78 -7.42
N ALA A 458 -8.04 14.07 -7.64
CA ALA A 458 -7.17 14.96 -8.40
C ALA A 458 -5.86 15.25 -7.64
N LEU A 459 -5.93 15.54 -6.34
CA LEU A 459 -4.77 15.88 -5.51
C LEU A 459 -3.80 14.70 -5.32
N LYS A 460 -4.34 13.49 -5.15
CA LYS A 460 -3.54 12.26 -4.98
C LYS A 460 -3.23 11.56 -6.31
N HIS A 461 -3.56 12.18 -7.43
CA HIS A 461 -3.15 11.68 -8.73
C HIS A 461 -1.61 11.63 -8.79
N ARG A 462 -1.08 10.48 -9.18
CA ARG A 462 0.32 10.29 -9.52
C ARG A 462 0.33 9.75 -10.94
N PRO A 463 1.11 10.33 -11.86
CA PRO A 463 1.25 9.79 -13.20
C PRO A 463 1.59 8.29 -13.11
N PRO A 464 0.91 7.43 -13.87
CA PRO A 464 1.25 6.02 -13.91
C PRO A 464 2.72 5.85 -14.33
N LYS A 465 3.58 5.35 -13.44
CA LYS A 465 4.97 5.03 -13.79
C LYS A 465 4.96 4.03 -14.96
N ALA A 466 5.88 4.15 -15.90
CA ALA A 466 6.02 3.16 -16.96
C ALA A 466 6.26 1.77 -16.33
N GLN A 467 5.43 0.79 -16.70
CA GLN A 467 5.50 -0.58 -16.19
C GLN A 467 5.54 -1.57 -17.37
N LYS A 468 6.14 -2.74 -17.16
CA LYS A 468 6.07 -3.85 -18.13
C LYS A 468 4.61 -4.35 -18.20
N LYS A 469 4.01 -4.30 -19.39
CA LYS A 469 2.64 -4.78 -19.61
C LYS A 469 2.57 -6.29 -19.35
N ARG A 470 1.77 -6.71 -18.37
CA ARG A 470 1.49 -8.11 -18.04
C ARG A 470 0.05 -8.44 -18.43
N TYR A 471 -0.13 -9.34 -19.40
CA TYR A 471 -1.45 -9.68 -19.94
C TYR A 471 -1.92 -11.06 -19.44
N LEU A 472 -2.64 -11.07 -18.32
CA LEU A 472 -3.09 -12.31 -17.66
C LEU A 472 -3.85 -13.26 -18.60
N PHE A 473 -4.86 -12.76 -19.31
CA PHE A 473 -5.70 -13.60 -20.17
C PHE A 473 -5.00 -14.04 -21.46
N ARG A 474 -4.04 -13.26 -21.97
CA ARG A 474 -3.20 -13.70 -23.09
C ARG A 474 -2.29 -14.86 -22.65
N SER A 475 -1.72 -14.76 -21.45
CA SER A 475 -0.94 -15.86 -20.86
C SER A 475 -1.80 -17.10 -20.66
N PHE A 476 -3.04 -16.98 -20.18
CA PHE A 476 -3.95 -18.12 -20.05
C PHE A 476 -4.35 -18.71 -21.41
N LYS A 477 -4.77 -17.89 -22.38
CA LYS A 477 -5.15 -18.34 -23.73
C LYS A 477 -4.00 -19.09 -24.43
N ALA A 478 -2.75 -18.69 -24.21
CA ALA A 478 -1.57 -19.40 -24.72
C ALA A 478 -1.38 -20.81 -24.13
N THR A 479 -1.87 -21.09 -22.93
CA THR A 479 -1.77 -22.43 -22.33
C THR A 479 -2.81 -23.40 -22.88
N LYS A 480 -2.48 -24.69 -22.98
CA LYS A 480 -3.42 -25.74 -23.43
C LYS A 480 -4.66 -25.93 -22.53
N PHE A 481 -4.62 -25.44 -21.29
CA PHE A 481 -5.69 -25.63 -20.31
C PHE A 481 -6.88 -24.69 -20.48
N PHE A 482 -6.76 -23.67 -21.34
CA PHE A 482 -7.84 -22.72 -21.61
C PHE A 482 -8.24 -22.75 -23.08
N GLN A 483 -9.54 -22.64 -23.31
CA GLN A 483 -10.15 -22.50 -24.63
C GLN A 483 -11.01 -21.23 -24.69
N SER A 484 -11.28 -20.78 -25.90
CA SER A 484 -12.05 -19.56 -26.22
C SER A 484 -13.39 -19.98 -26.82
N THR A 485 -14.46 -19.23 -26.58
CA THR A 485 -15.77 -19.38 -27.24
C THR A 485 -16.54 -18.06 -27.08
N LYS A 486 -17.76 -17.96 -27.63
CA LYS A 486 -18.65 -16.81 -27.45
C LYS A 486 -19.96 -17.31 -26.83
N LEU A 487 -20.42 -16.66 -25.76
CA LEU A 487 -21.63 -17.05 -25.02
C LEU A 487 -22.44 -15.80 -24.64
N ASP A 488 -23.74 -15.99 -24.44
CA ASP A 488 -24.59 -14.97 -23.82
C ASP A 488 -24.08 -14.63 -22.40
N TRP A 489 -24.08 -13.35 -22.06
CA TRP A 489 -23.67 -12.84 -20.76
C TRP A 489 -24.43 -13.49 -19.60
N VAL A 490 -25.73 -13.77 -19.75
CA VAL A 490 -26.54 -14.42 -18.70
C VAL A 490 -26.07 -15.86 -18.48
N GLU A 491 -25.77 -16.60 -19.54
CA GLU A 491 -25.19 -17.93 -19.46
C GLU A 491 -23.86 -17.91 -18.68
N VAL A 492 -22.96 -16.98 -19.01
CA VAL A 492 -21.68 -16.83 -18.32
C VAL A 492 -21.87 -16.43 -16.86
N GLY A 493 -22.84 -15.56 -16.56
CA GLY A 493 -23.19 -15.16 -15.21
C GLY A 493 -23.60 -16.34 -14.34
N LEU A 494 -24.50 -17.19 -14.86
CA LEU A 494 -24.92 -18.43 -14.19
C LEU A 494 -23.76 -19.40 -14.00
N GLN A 495 -22.89 -19.56 -15.00
CA GLN A 495 -21.67 -20.37 -14.89
C GLN A 495 -20.75 -19.87 -13.77
N VAL A 496 -20.48 -18.56 -13.70
CA VAL A 496 -19.62 -17.97 -12.66
C VAL A 496 -20.24 -18.13 -11.27
N CYS A 497 -21.55 -17.98 -11.12
CA CYS A 497 -22.27 -18.25 -9.86
C CYS A 497 -22.13 -19.72 -9.44
N ARG A 498 -22.37 -20.67 -10.35
CA ARG A 498 -22.23 -22.11 -10.09
C ARG A 498 -20.79 -22.50 -9.75
N GLN A 499 -19.81 -22.00 -10.51
CA GLN A 499 -18.38 -22.20 -10.25
C GLN A 499 -17.98 -21.64 -8.87
N GLY A 500 -18.39 -20.41 -8.54
CA GLY A 500 -18.11 -19.79 -7.26
C GLY A 500 -18.70 -20.56 -6.07
N TYR A 501 -19.94 -21.05 -6.22
CA TYR A 501 -20.59 -21.93 -5.25
C TYR A 501 -19.79 -23.22 -5.05
N ASN A 502 -19.47 -23.93 -6.13
CA ASN A 502 -18.70 -25.16 -6.11
C ASN A 502 -17.32 -24.97 -5.46
N MET A 503 -16.60 -23.89 -5.77
CA MET A 503 -15.29 -23.60 -5.18
C MET A 503 -15.36 -23.40 -3.65
N LEU A 504 -16.34 -22.62 -3.17
CA LEU A 504 -16.50 -22.37 -1.74
C LEU A 504 -16.97 -23.62 -1.01
N ASN A 505 -17.90 -24.38 -1.61
CA ASN A 505 -18.41 -25.61 -1.02
C ASN A 505 -17.32 -26.70 -0.95
N LEU A 506 -16.53 -26.86 -2.02
CA LEU A 506 -15.36 -27.74 -2.01
C LEU A 506 -14.34 -27.34 -0.93
N LEU A 507 -14.18 -26.05 -0.65
CA LEU A 507 -13.28 -25.59 0.42
C LEU A 507 -13.84 -25.91 1.82
N ILE A 508 -15.15 -25.82 2.02
CA ILE A 508 -15.83 -26.24 3.26
C ILE A 508 -15.63 -27.74 3.48
N HIS A 509 -15.93 -28.56 2.47
CA HIS A 509 -15.80 -30.01 2.53
C HIS A 509 -14.34 -30.46 2.66
N ARG A 510 -13.38 -29.79 1.98
CA ARG A 510 -11.95 -30.07 2.12
C ARG A 510 -11.42 -29.84 3.54
N LYS A 511 -12.06 -28.96 4.31
CA LYS A 511 -11.73 -28.72 5.73
C LYS A 511 -12.47 -29.64 6.69
N ASN A 512 -13.27 -30.58 6.17
CA ASN A 512 -14.14 -31.49 6.91
C ASN A 512 -15.06 -30.70 7.85
N LEU A 513 -15.86 -29.81 7.27
CA LEU A 513 -16.83 -28.93 7.95
C LEU A 513 -18.26 -29.25 7.52
N ASN A 514 -18.65 -30.53 7.54
CA ASN A 514 -19.93 -31.03 7.02
C ASN A 514 -21.16 -30.50 7.79
N TYR A 515 -20.95 -29.86 8.93
CA TYR A 515 -21.98 -29.22 9.76
C TYR A 515 -22.24 -27.75 9.37
N LEU A 516 -21.58 -27.25 8.32
CA LEU A 516 -21.90 -25.97 7.69
C LEU A 516 -22.52 -26.23 6.33
N HIS A 517 -23.62 -25.54 6.06
CA HIS A 517 -24.26 -25.50 4.76
C HIS A 517 -24.08 -24.11 4.15
N LEU A 518 -23.64 -24.10 2.89
CA LEU A 518 -23.64 -22.89 2.06
C LEU A 518 -24.85 -23.01 1.15
N ASP A 519 -25.80 -22.08 1.28
CA ASP A 519 -26.96 -22.04 0.39
C ASP A 519 -26.63 -21.35 -0.95
N TYR A 520 -27.54 -21.38 -1.91
CA TYR A 520 -27.29 -20.86 -3.25
C TYR A 520 -27.24 -19.33 -3.30
N ASN A 521 -27.86 -18.63 -2.35
CA ASN A 521 -27.70 -17.19 -2.12
C ASN A 521 -26.45 -16.84 -1.29
N PHE A 522 -25.54 -17.80 -1.14
CA PHE A 522 -24.26 -17.69 -0.48
C PHE A 522 -24.36 -17.34 1.01
N ASN A 523 -25.44 -17.64 1.73
CA ASN A 523 -25.44 -17.61 3.20
C ASN A 523 -24.74 -18.86 3.73
N LEU A 524 -23.89 -18.67 4.74
CA LEU A 524 -23.24 -19.78 5.44
C LEU A 524 -23.95 -20.01 6.77
N LYS A 525 -24.70 -21.12 6.86
CA LYS A 525 -25.54 -21.47 8.01
C LYS A 525 -25.00 -22.74 8.68
N PRO A 526 -24.99 -22.85 10.03
CA PRO A 526 -24.72 -24.11 10.70
C PRO A 526 -25.96 -25.03 10.63
N VAL A 527 -25.76 -26.29 10.26
CA VAL A 527 -26.85 -27.30 10.17
C VAL A 527 -27.33 -27.73 11.57
N LYS A 528 -26.43 -27.67 12.55
CA LYS A 528 -26.69 -28.04 13.95
C LYS A 528 -26.01 -27.05 14.89
N THR A 529 -26.38 -27.09 16.16
CA THR A 529 -25.65 -26.38 17.22
C THR A 529 -24.22 -26.91 17.33
N LEU A 530 -23.24 -26.01 17.21
CA LEU A 530 -21.83 -26.38 17.15
C LEU A 530 -21.18 -26.44 18.54
N THR A 531 -20.38 -27.48 18.76
CA THR A 531 -19.48 -27.54 19.92
C THR A 531 -18.42 -26.43 19.87
N THR A 532 -17.79 -26.10 21.00
CA THR A 532 -16.71 -25.09 21.03
C THR A 532 -15.53 -25.47 20.14
N LYS A 533 -15.23 -26.77 19.96
CA LYS A 533 -14.18 -27.27 19.07
C LYS A 533 -14.56 -27.06 17.60
N GLU A 534 -15.78 -27.43 17.21
CA GLU A 534 -16.30 -27.19 15.85
C GLU A 534 -16.33 -25.70 15.54
N ARG A 535 -16.84 -24.86 16.45
CA ARG A 535 -16.89 -23.39 16.29
C ARG A 535 -15.50 -22.77 16.09
N LYS A 536 -14.48 -23.23 16.82
CA LYS A 536 -13.09 -22.77 16.63
C LYS A 536 -12.54 -23.20 15.27
N LYS A 537 -12.84 -24.43 14.81
CA LYS A 537 -12.38 -24.97 13.53
C LYS A 537 -13.07 -24.31 12.32
N SER A 538 -14.36 -24.03 12.45
CA SER A 538 -15.23 -23.52 11.39
C SER A 538 -15.21 -22.00 11.23
N ARG A 539 -14.53 -21.28 12.14
CA ARG A 539 -14.33 -19.83 12.06
C ARG A 539 -13.44 -19.48 10.87
N PHE A 540 -14.08 -19.14 9.76
CA PHE A 540 -13.40 -18.61 8.58
C PHE A 540 -12.93 -17.16 8.79
N GLY A 541 -11.89 -16.78 8.04
CA GLY A 541 -11.36 -15.42 8.05
C GLY A 541 -11.99 -14.54 6.96
N ASN A 542 -11.53 -13.29 6.87
CA ASN A 542 -12.05 -12.30 5.93
C ASN A 542 -11.91 -12.72 4.45
N ALA A 543 -10.90 -13.50 4.08
CA ALA A 543 -10.70 -13.96 2.70
C ALA A 543 -11.90 -14.73 2.15
N PHE A 544 -12.36 -15.74 2.91
CA PHE A 544 -13.49 -16.58 2.55
C PHE A 544 -14.79 -15.77 2.51
N HIS A 545 -15.08 -15.03 3.60
CA HIS A 545 -16.34 -14.31 3.70
C HIS A 545 -16.43 -13.12 2.73
N LEU A 546 -15.34 -12.40 2.48
CA LEU A 546 -15.36 -11.31 1.52
C LEU A 546 -15.55 -11.83 0.09
N CYS A 547 -14.92 -12.96 -0.28
CA CYS A 547 -15.16 -13.60 -1.58
C CYS A 547 -16.62 -14.08 -1.71
N ARG A 548 -17.17 -14.70 -0.66
CA ARG A 548 -18.58 -15.13 -0.60
C ARG A 548 -19.54 -13.96 -0.80
N GLU A 549 -19.30 -12.83 -0.14
CA GLU A 549 -20.17 -11.65 -0.28
C GLU A 549 -20.01 -10.95 -1.65
N VAL A 550 -18.84 -11.02 -2.28
CA VAL A 550 -18.66 -10.58 -3.68
C VAL A 550 -19.50 -11.46 -4.62
N LEU A 551 -19.49 -12.78 -4.41
CA LEU A 551 -20.31 -13.73 -5.19
C LEU A 551 -21.81 -13.54 -4.95
N ARG A 552 -22.22 -13.21 -3.73
CA ARG A 552 -23.60 -12.81 -3.45
C ARG A 552 -24.01 -11.59 -4.25
N LEU A 553 -23.17 -10.54 -4.29
CA LEU A 553 -23.46 -9.33 -5.06
C LEU A 553 -23.61 -9.65 -6.55
N THR A 554 -22.73 -10.48 -7.11
CA THR A 554 -22.86 -10.89 -8.52
C THR A 554 -24.11 -11.71 -8.76
N LYS A 555 -24.44 -12.64 -7.85
CA LYS A 555 -25.65 -13.47 -7.99
C LYS A 555 -26.91 -12.60 -8.00
N LEU A 556 -27.02 -11.62 -7.11
CA LEU A 556 -28.15 -10.68 -7.11
C LEU A 556 -28.32 -9.95 -8.45
N VAL A 557 -27.20 -9.55 -9.07
CA VAL A 557 -27.22 -8.89 -10.40
C VAL A 557 -27.62 -9.88 -11.49
N VAL A 558 -26.99 -11.06 -11.54
CA VAL A 558 -27.27 -12.09 -12.56
C VAL A 558 -28.72 -12.57 -12.45
N ASP A 559 -29.20 -12.88 -11.25
CA ASP A 559 -30.58 -13.31 -11.00
C ASP A 559 -31.59 -12.27 -11.47
N SER A 560 -31.26 -10.97 -11.37
CA SER A 560 -32.12 -9.91 -11.88
C SER A 560 -32.26 -9.98 -13.41
N HIS A 561 -31.15 -10.21 -14.13
CA HIS A 561 -31.19 -10.43 -15.57
C HIS A 561 -31.86 -11.75 -15.95
N VAL A 562 -31.71 -12.81 -15.15
CA VAL A 562 -32.44 -14.08 -15.37
C VAL A 562 -33.94 -13.87 -15.28
N GLN A 563 -34.43 -13.15 -14.26
CA GLN A 563 -35.86 -12.85 -14.13
C GLN A 563 -36.41 -12.00 -15.28
N TYR A 564 -35.61 -11.09 -15.83
CA TYR A 564 -35.94 -10.35 -17.05
C TYR A 564 -36.04 -11.27 -18.27
N ARG A 565 -35.07 -12.18 -18.44
CA ARG A 565 -35.02 -13.12 -19.57
C ARG A 565 -36.09 -14.21 -19.52
N LEU A 566 -36.59 -14.55 -18.34
CA LEU A 566 -37.75 -15.41 -18.15
C LEU A 566 -39.10 -14.69 -18.38
N GLY A 567 -39.09 -13.36 -18.59
CA GLY A 567 -40.30 -12.56 -18.76
C GLY A 567 -41.10 -12.29 -17.49
N ASN A 568 -40.54 -12.57 -16.31
CA ASN A 568 -41.18 -12.29 -15.02
C ASN A 568 -41.09 -10.81 -14.61
N VAL A 569 -40.13 -10.08 -15.19
CA VAL A 569 -39.81 -8.68 -14.85
C VAL A 569 -39.57 -7.90 -16.14
N ASP A 570 -40.11 -6.69 -16.24
CA ASP A 570 -39.91 -5.83 -17.41
C ASP A 570 -38.54 -5.13 -17.42
N ALA A 571 -38.15 -4.54 -18.55
CA ALA A 571 -36.85 -3.87 -18.70
C ALA A 571 -36.67 -2.67 -17.75
N PHE A 572 -37.73 -1.91 -17.47
CA PHE A 572 -37.69 -0.75 -16.56
C PHE A 572 -37.50 -1.16 -15.09
N GLN A 573 -38.14 -2.24 -14.67
CA GLN A 573 -38.02 -2.86 -13.36
C GLN A 573 -36.65 -3.52 -13.20
N LEU A 574 -36.10 -4.15 -14.25
CA LEU A 574 -34.72 -4.59 -14.26
C LEU A 574 -33.78 -3.41 -14.01
N ALA A 575 -33.95 -2.29 -14.74
CA ALA A 575 -33.12 -1.11 -14.56
C ALA A 575 -33.24 -0.49 -13.15
N ASP A 576 -34.45 -0.35 -12.60
CA ASP A 576 -34.68 0.10 -11.21
C ASP A 576 -34.11 -0.90 -10.19
N GLY A 577 -34.20 -2.20 -10.48
CA GLY A 577 -33.65 -3.27 -9.68
C GLY A 577 -32.13 -3.23 -9.58
N LEU A 578 -31.44 -3.07 -10.70
CA LEU A 578 -29.99 -2.87 -10.76
C LEU A 578 -29.57 -1.59 -10.02
N GLN A 579 -30.31 -0.49 -10.21
CA GLN A 579 -30.07 0.75 -9.47
C GLN A 579 -30.23 0.52 -7.96
N TYR A 580 -31.25 -0.23 -7.55
CA TYR A 580 -31.48 -0.58 -6.16
C TYR A 580 -30.33 -1.41 -5.59
N ILE A 581 -29.90 -2.48 -6.29
CA ILE A 581 -28.77 -3.31 -5.88
C ILE A 581 -27.52 -2.45 -5.63
N PHE A 582 -27.09 -1.67 -6.62
CA PHE A 582 -25.84 -0.90 -6.50
C PHE A 582 -25.93 0.24 -5.48
N ALA A 583 -27.11 0.78 -5.20
CA ALA A 583 -27.32 1.77 -4.16
C ALA A 583 -27.47 1.16 -2.74
N HIS A 584 -27.79 -0.13 -2.63
CA HIS A 584 -28.11 -0.81 -1.37
C HIS A 584 -27.25 -2.06 -1.08
N VAL A 585 -26.06 -2.19 -1.68
CA VAL A 585 -25.11 -3.29 -1.39
C VAL A 585 -24.84 -3.46 0.10
N GLY A 586 -24.71 -2.38 0.88
CA GLY A 586 -24.50 -2.46 2.33
C GLY A 586 -25.66 -3.07 3.12
N GLN A 587 -26.86 -3.14 2.53
CA GLN A 587 -28.06 -3.71 3.13
C GLN A 587 -28.36 -5.12 2.61
N LEU A 588 -28.19 -5.36 1.30
CA LEU A 588 -28.46 -6.64 0.65
C LEU A 588 -27.35 -7.68 0.88
N THR A 589 -26.14 -7.23 1.17
CA THR A 589 -24.98 -8.09 1.47
C THR A 589 -24.54 -7.90 2.92
N GLY A 590 -23.32 -8.34 3.25
CA GLY A 590 -22.64 -8.07 4.51
C GLY A 590 -21.19 -7.63 4.32
N MET A 591 -20.80 -7.17 3.13
CA MET A 591 -19.39 -6.94 2.76
C MET A 591 -18.63 -6.02 3.73
N TYR A 592 -19.29 -5.01 4.31
CA TYR A 592 -18.68 -4.06 5.23
C TYR A 592 -18.18 -4.71 6.53
N ARG A 593 -18.73 -5.86 6.93
CA ARG A 593 -18.30 -6.62 8.12
C ARG A 593 -16.90 -7.20 7.95
N TYR A 594 -16.57 -7.63 6.73
CA TYR A 594 -15.29 -8.28 6.41
C TYR A 594 -14.26 -7.32 5.81
N LYS A 595 -14.71 -6.13 5.36
CA LYS A 595 -13.85 -5.00 4.99
C LYS A 595 -14.56 -3.66 5.19
N TYR A 596 -14.34 -3.03 6.34
CA TYR A 596 -15.05 -1.79 6.71
C TYR A 596 -14.73 -0.56 5.84
N LYS A 597 -13.55 -0.51 5.20
CA LYS A 597 -13.19 0.58 4.26
C LYS A 597 -14.20 0.74 3.11
N LEU A 598 -15.00 -0.30 2.83
CA LEU A 598 -16.10 -0.28 1.88
C LEU A 598 -17.20 0.76 2.19
N MET A 599 -17.29 1.22 3.44
CA MET A 599 -18.20 2.31 3.81
C MET A 599 -17.97 3.58 2.98
N ARG A 600 -16.76 3.77 2.43
CA ARG A 600 -16.48 4.83 1.44
C ARG A 600 -17.37 4.68 0.21
N GLN A 601 -17.41 3.49 -0.40
CA GLN A 601 -18.23 3.21 -1.58
C GLN A 601 -19.72 3.27 -1.27
N ILE A 602 -20.17 2.66 -0.17
CA ILE A 602 -21.58 2.66 0.22
C ILE A 602 -22.09 4.10 0.38
N ARG A 603 -21.34 4.96 1.08
CA ARG A 603 -21.72 6.38 1.23
C ARG A 603 -21.71 7.11 -0.12
N MET A 604 -20.71 6.88 -0.97
CA MET A 604 -20.67 7.47 -2.31
C MET A 604 -21.88 7.07 -3.16
N CYS A 605 -22.32 5.82 -3.12
CA CYS A 605 -23.54 5.39 -3.83
C CYS A 605 -24.81 6.05 -3.26
N LYS A 606 -24.88 6.29 -1.94
CA LYS A 606 -25.98 7.07 -1.35
C LYS A 606 -25.96 8.53 -1.83
N ASP A 607 -24.78 9.14 -1.89
CA ASP A 607 -24.62 10.52 -2.38
C ASP A 607 -25.01 10.64 -3.86
N LEU A 608 -24.59 9.68 -4.71
CA LEU A 608 -25.00 9.60 -6.12
C LEU A 608 -26.51 9.36 -6.26
N LYS A 609 -27.11 8.53 -5.40
CA LYS A 609 -28.56 8.33 -5.38
C LYS A 609 -29.30 9.64 -5.10
N HIS A 610 -28.83 10.43 -4.12
CA HIS A 610 -29.43 11.74 -3.82
C HIS A 610 -29.31 12.70 -5.00
N LEU A 611 -28.13 12.78 -5.62
CA LEU A 611 -27.88 13.59 -6.81
C LEU A 611 -28.84 13.25 -7.96
N ILE A 612 -28.93 11.96 -8.30
CA ILE A 612 -29.76 11.47 -9.41
C ILE A 612 -31.25 11.67 -9.12
N TYR A 613 -31.72 11.27 -7.94
CA TYR A 613 -33.16 11.24 -7.65
C TYR A 613 -33.78 12.64 -7.60
N TYR A 614 -33.05 13.65 -7.13
CA TYR A 614 -33.55 15.01 -7.08
C TYR A 614 -33.53 15.72 -8.44
N ARG A 615 -32.74 15.23 -9.41
CA ARG A 615 -32.82 15.69 -10.80
C ARG A 615 -33.86 14.91 -11.59
N PHE A 616 -34.02 13.62 -11.31
CA PHE A 616 -34.95 12.71 -11.99
C PHE A 616 -36.41 12.95 -11.62
N ASN A 617 -36.70 13.09 -10.31
CA ASN A 617 -38.06 13.31 -9.77
C ASN A 617 -38.39 14.81 -9.73
N THR A 618 -38.28 15.48 -10.88
CA THR A 618 -38.56 16.91 -11.05
C THR A 618 -39.74 17.09 -11.99
N GLY A 619 -40.54 18.13 -11.75
CA GLY A 619 -41.72 18.45 -12.57
C GLY A 619 -42.86 17.44 -12.32
N PRO A 620 -43.47 16.85 -13.37
CA PRO A 620 -44.58 15.90 -13.23
C PRO A 620 -44.23 14.56 -12.56
N VAL A 621 -42.94 14.22 -12.44
CA VAL A 621 -42.50 12.91 -11.93
C VAL A 621 -42.47 12.90 -10.40
N GLY A 622 -43.35 12.10 -9.80
CA GLY A 622 -43.50 11.97 -8.35
C GLY A 622 -42.40 11.17 -7.63
N LYS A 623 -42.51 11.10 -6.30
CA LYS A 623 -41.65 10.26 -5.44
C LYS A 623 -42.15 8.80 -5.48
N GLY A 624 -41.29 7.89 -5.90
CA GLY A 624 -41.59 6.46 -5.95
C GLY A 624 -40.45 5.63 -6.56
N PRO A 625 -40.59 4.30 -6.62
CA PRO A 625 -39.77 3.42 -7.47
C PRO A 625 -39.85 3.80 -8.96
N GLY A 626 -38.98 3.23 -9.80
CA GLY A 626 -38.97 3.49 -11.25
C GLY A 626 -37.84 4.41 -11.70
N CYS A 627 -36.71 4.45 -10.98
CA CYS A 627 -35.53 5.20 -11.40
C CYS A 627 -34.40 4.22 -11.74
N GLY A 628 -34.27 3.88 -13.03
CA GLY A 628 -33.34 2.86 -13.52
C GLY A 628 -31.93 3.33 -13.88
N PHE A 629 -31.47 4.48 -13.40
CA PHE A 629 -30.19 5.08 -13.81
C PHE A 629 -28.97 4.53 -13.04
N TRP A 630 -28.59 3.28 -13.30
CA TRP A 630 -27.63 2.51 -12.49
C TRP A 630 -26.15 2.73 -12.79
N ALA A 631 -25.80 3.37 -13.91
CA ALA A 631 -24.43 3.56 -14.36
C ALA A 631 -23.49 4.16 -13.29
N ALA A 632 -23.99 5.10 -12.47
CA ALA A 632 -23.19 5.74 -11.44
C ALA A 632 -22.79 4.77 -10.31
N GLY A 633 -23.74 3.98 -9.80
CA GLY A 633 -23.48 2.98 -8.76
C GLY A 633 -22.61 1.84 -9.27
N TRP A 634 -22.91 1.33 -10.46
CA TRP A 634 -22.15 0.29 -11.15
C TRP A 634 -20.66 0.63 -11.27
N ARG A 635 -20.33 1.84 -11.73
CA ARG A 635 -18.94 2.32 -11.83
C ARG A 635 -18.21 2.33 -10.49
N VAL A 636 -18.87 2.75 -9.41
CA VAL A 636 -18.29 2.76 -8.06
C VAL A 636 -17.89 1.35 -7.63
N TRP A 637 -18.74 0.36 -7.89
CA TRP A 637 -18.48 -1.03 -7.52
C TRP A 637 -17.42 -1.69 -8.39
N LEU A 638 -17.35 -1.37 -9.69
CA LEU A 638 -16.27 -1.85 -10.54
C LEU A 638 -14.91 -1.24 -10.18
N PHE A 639 -14.85 0.04 -9.83
CA PHE A 639 -13.61 0.63 -9.30
C PHE A 639 -13.22 0.06 -7.94
N PHE A 640 -14.18 -0.37 -7.12
CA PHE A 640 -13.90 -1.16 -5.94
C PHE A 640 -13.31 -2.53 -6.30
N MET A 641 -13.91 -3.23 -7.27
CA MET A 641 -13.41 -4.53 -7.73
C MET A 641 -11.98 -4.42 -8.25
N ARG A 642 -11.66 -3.39 -9.06
CA ARG A 642 -10.29 -3.11 -9.51
C ARG A 642 -9.27 -3.05 -8.36
N GLY A 643 -9.64 -2.43 -7.24
CA GLY A 643 -8.76 -2.31 -6.07
C GLY A 643 -8.76 -3.52 -5.14
N ILE A 644 -9.85 -4.30 -5.10
CA ILE A 644 -9.97 -5.47 -4.23
C ILE A 644 -9.36 -6.73 -4.84
N THR A 645 -9.34 -6.83 -6.16
CA THR A 645 -8.89 -8.02 -6.88
C THR A 645 -7.47 -8.44 -6.49
N PRO A 646 -6.44 -7.58 -6.48
CA PRO A 646 -5.10 -7.96 -6.01
C PRO A 646 -5.05 -8.39 -4.54
N LEU A 647 -5.91 -7.78 -3.70
CA LEU A 647 -5.96 -8.09 -2.27
C LEU A 647 -6.55 -9.49 -2.02
N LEU A 648 -7.67 -9.79 -2.68
CA LEU A 648 -8.32 -11.10 -2.58
C LEU A 648 -7.49 -12.18 -3.26
N GLU A 649 -6.84 -11.89 -4.38
CA GLU A 649 -5.92 -12.82 -5.03
C GLU A 649 -4.82 -13.28 -4.06
N ARG A 650 -4.18 -12.34 -3.36
CA ARG A 650 -3.18 -12.66 -2.33
C ARG A 650 -3.78 -13.40 -1.15
N TRP A 651 -4.93 -12.95 -0.63
CA TRP A 651 -5.55 -13.56 0.55
C TRP A 651 -6.06 -14.99 0.31
N LEU A 652 -6.70 -15.22 -0.85
CA LEU A 652 -7.17 -16.53 -1.27
C LEU A 652 -5.99 -17.42 -1.67
N GLY A 653 -4.97 -16.88 -2.34
CA GLY A 653 -3.72 -17.58 -2.62
C GLY A 653 -3.07 -18.12 -1.34
N ASN A 654 -2.88 -17.28 -0.32
CA ASN A 654 -2.34 -17.70 0.98
C ASN A 654 -3.25 -18.69 1.71
N LEU A 655 -4.58 -18.56 1.57
CA LEU A 655 -5.54 -19.48 2.17
C LEU A 655 -5.43 -20.87 1.55
N LEU A 656 -5.32 -20.94 0.22
CA LEU A 656 -5.22 -22.18 -0.55
C LEU A 656 -3.85 -22.84 -0.36
N ALA A 657 -2.75 -22.07 -0.45
CA ALA A 657 -1.40 -22.57 -0.17
C ALA A 657 -1.35 -23.22 1.21
N ARG A 658 -1.82 -22.51 2.25
CA ARG A 658 -1.90 -23.07 3.61
C ARG A 658 -2.81 -24.30 3.74
N GLN A 659 -3.82 -24.43 2.89
CA GLN A 659 -4.73 -25.59 2.91
C GLN A 659 -4.11 -26.82 2.22
N PHE A 660 -3.26 -26.61 1.21
CA PHE A 660 -2.60 -27.70 0.48
C PHE A 660 -1.25 -28.09 1.09
N GLU A 661 -0.44 -27.11 1.49
CA GLU A 661 0.93 -27.28 2.01
C GLU A 661 0.99 -27.32 3.54
N GLY A 662 -0.07 -26.86 4.22
CA GLY A 662 -0.10 -26.72 5.67
C GLY A 662 0.44 -25.37 6.16
N ARG A 663 0.59 -25.22 7.48
CA ARG A 663 1.14 -24.00 8.10
C ARG A 663 2.56 -24.28 8.57
N HIS A 664 3.51 -23.47 8.12
CA HIS A 664 4.86 -23.44 8.68
C HIS A 664 4.83 -23.08 10.19
N SER A 665 5.31 -23.98 11.04
CA SER A 665 5.18 -23.86 12.51
C SER A 665 6.13 -22.81 13.11
N LYS A 666 7.32 -22.62 12.51
CA LYS A 666 8.36 -21.68 12.95
C LYS A 666 8.99 -20.85 11.81
N GLY A 667 8.41 -20.86 10.60
CA GLY A 667 9.01 -20.20 9.42
C GLY A 667 8.96 -18.67 9.41
N VAL A 668 8.26 -18.02 10.36
CA VAL A 668 8.22 -16.55 10.48
C VAL A 668 8.44 -16.16 11.93
N ALA A 669 9.54 -15.47 12.21
CA ALA A 669 9.82 -14.91 13.52
C ALA A 669 8.69 -13.96 13.93
N LYS A 670 8.13 -14.16 15.13
CA LYS A 670 7.04 -13.31 15.62
C LYS A 670 7.59 -11.93 15.96
N THR A 671 7.10 -10.89 15.28
CA THR A 671 7.43 -9.50 15.60
C THR A 671 7.04 -9.16 17.03
N VAL A 672 7.90 -8.40 17.72
CA VAL A 672 7.62 -7.88 19.06
C VAL A 672 6.59 -6.76 18.93
N THR A 673 5.34 -7.09 19.23
CA THR A 673 4.22 -6.14 19.27
C THR A 673 4.02 -5.62 20.69
N LYS A 674 3.19 -4.59 20.86
CA LYS A 674 2.90 -3.93 22.16
C LYS A 674 2.71 -4.89 23.34
N GLN A 675 2.01 -6.02 23.14
CA GLN A 675 1.75 -7.03 24.19
C GLN A 675 3.03 -7.73 24.70
N ARG A 676 4.06 -7.82 23.87
CA ARG A 676 5.28 -8.61 24.13
C ARG A 676 6.50 -7.74 24.40
N VAL A 677 6.38 -6.41 24.37
CA VAL A 677 7.50 -5.49 24.56
C VAL A 677 8.18 -5.76 25.90
N GLU A 678 7.41 -5.83 26.98
CA GLU A 678 7.96 -6.06 28.33
C GLU A 678 8.55 -7.47 28.46
N SER A 679 7.83 -8.49 27.99
CA SER A 679 8.32 -9.88 28.04
C SER A 679 9.59 -10.08 27.22
N HIS A 680 9.71 -9.38 26.09
CA HIS A 680 10.90 -9.45 25.24
C HIS A 680 12.06 -8.68 25.86
N PHE A 681 11.80 -7.48 26.40
CA PHE A 681 12.79 -6.70 27.15
C PHE A 681 13.36 -7.52 28.32
N ASP A 682 12.51 -8.20 29.10
CA ASP A 682 12.95 -9.06 30.20
C ASP A 682 13.74 -10.28 29.72
N LEU A 683 13.39 -10.83 28.55
CA LEU A 683 14.12 -11.94 27.94
C LEU A 683 15.52 -11.51 27.50
N GLU A 684 15.64 -10.37 26.82
CA GLU A 684 16.91 -9.80 26.37
C GLU A 684 17.78 -9.35 27.54
N LEU A 685 17.18 -8.73 28.57
CA LEU A 685 17.88 -8.34 29.79
C LEU A 685 18.49 -9.56 30.50
N ARG A 686 17.71 -10.65 30.62
CA ARG A 686 18.22 -11.90 31.19
C ARG A 686 19.33 -12.50 30.34
N ALA A 687 19.21 -12.46 29.02
CA ALA A 687 20.25 -12.94 28.11
C ALA A 687 21.55 -12.13 28.24
N ALA A 688 21.46 -10.80 28.28
CA ALA A 688 22.61 -9.92 28.46
C ALA A 688 23.33 -10.17 29.80
N VAL A 689 22.56 -10.30 30.89
CA VAL A 689 23.11 -10.65 32.20
C VAL A 689 23.76 -12.02 32.19
N MET A 690 23.18 -13.02 31.51
CA MET A 690 23.82 -14.34 31.38
C MET A 690 25.15 -14.29 30.61
N HIS A 691 25.24 -13.48 29.55
CA HIS A 691 26.49 -13.31 28.80
C HIS A 691 27.58 -12.70 29.68
N ASP A 692 27.27 -11.61 30.39
CA ASP A 692 28.22 -10.95 31.28
C ASP A 692 28.66 -11.86 32.44
N ILE A 693 27.75 -12.69 32.98
CA ILE A 693 28.11 -13.68 34.02
C ILE A 693 29.12 -14.69 33.48
N LEU A 694 28.94 -15.18 32.26
CA LEU A 694 29.83 -16.20 31.68
C LEU A 694 31.21 -15.63 31.40
N ASP A 695 31.31 -14.36 31.01
CA ASP A 695 32.59 -13.70 30.73
C ASP A 695 33.35 -13.30 32.01
N MET A 696 32.64 -13.03 33.11
CA MET A 696 33.25 -12.65 34.40
C MET A 696 33.69 -13.83 35.28
N MET A 697 33.26 -15.06 34.99
CA MET A 697 33.61 -16.23 35.79
C MET A 697 35.02 -16.72 35.43
N PRO A 698 35.93 -16.93 36.40
CA PRO A 698 37.26 -17.46 36.12
C PRO A 698 37.21 -18.93 35.68
N GLU A 699 38.23 -19.37 34.94
CA GLU A 699 38.36 -20.74 34.44
C GLU A 699 38.35 -21.74 35.62
N GLY A 700 37.27 -22.54 35.72
CA GLY A 700 37.08 -23.52 36.80
C GLY A 700 35.75 -23.41 37.57
N ILE A 701 34.96 -22.35 37.39
CA ILE A 701 33.62 -22.25 38.03
C ILE A 701 32.52 -22.87 37.16
N LYS A 702 31.77 -23.81 37.76
CA LYS A 702 30.65 -24.54 37.12
C LYS A 702 29.52 -23.60 36.66
N GLN A 703 29.02 -23.82 35.44
CA GLN A 703 27.88 -23.11 34.80
C GLN A 703 26.57 -23.15 35.63
N ASN A 704 26.48 -24.00 36.64
CA ASN A 704 25.30 -24.18 37.50
C ASN A 704 24.92 -22.93 38.32
N LYS A 705 25.84 -21.96 38.48
CA LYS A 705 25.59 -20.74 39.28
C LYS A 705 24.81 -19.63 38.54
N ALA A 706 24.67 -19.70 37.21
CA ALA A 706 24.02 -18.66 36.42
C ALA A 706 22.53 -18.45 36.80
N ARG A 707 21.80 -19.53 37.09
CA ARG A 707 20.39 -19.45 37.50
C ARG A 707 20.20 -18.73 38.83
N THR A 708 21.08 -18.97 39.80
CA THR A 708 21.04 -18.33 41.12
C THR A 708 21.31 -16.83 41.00
N ILE A 709 22.25 -16.42 40.14
CA ILE A 709 22.54 -14.99 39.91
C ILE A 709 21.34 -14.29 39.25
N LEU A 710 20.63 -14.93 38.31
CA LEU A 710 19.40 -14.37 37.74
C LEU A 710 18.24 -14.25 38.76
N GLN A 711 18.19 -15.10 39.78
CA GLN A 711 17.26 -14.95 40.89
C GLN A 711 17.61 -13.72 41.72
N HIS A 712 18.89 -13.51 42.03
CA HIS A 712 19.37 -12.30 42.71
C HIS A 712 19.08 -11.03 41.90
N LEU A 713 19.26 -11.03 40.57
CA LEU A 713 18.86 -9.93 39.70
C LEU A 713 17.36 -9.61 39.81
N SER A 714 16.52 -10.65 39.80
CA SER A 714 15.07 -10.48 39.90
C SER A 714 14.66 -9.94 41.27
N GLU A 715 15.35 -10.37 42.34
CA GLU A 715 15.11 -9.90 43.70
C GLU A 715 15.58 -8.45 43.91
N ALA A 716 16.75 -8.10 43.37
CA ALA A 716 17.26 -6.74 43.38
C ALA A 716 16.30 -5.76 42.68
N TRP A 717 15.68 -6.17 41.56
CA TRP A 717 14.65 -5.38 40.89
C TRP A 717 13.38 -5.20 41.73
N ARG A 718 12.94 -6.23 42.47
CA ARG A 718 11.79 -6.10 43.38
C ARG A 718 12.10 -5.15 44.54
N CYS A 719 13.29 -5.29 45.14
CA CYS A 719 13.76 -4.40 46.19
C CYS A 719 13.82 -2.95 45.73
N TRP A 720 14.33 -2.69 44.51
CA TRP A 720 14.33 -1.35 43.91
C TRP A 720 12.91 -0.77 43.79
N LYS A 721 11.94 -1.55 43.27
CA LYS A 721 10.54 -1.10 43.15
C LYS A 721 9.86 -0.86 44.51
N ALA A 722 10.25 -1.61 45.54
CA ALA A 722 9.75 -1.46 46.91
C ALA A 722 10.50 -0.38 47.70
N ASN A 723 11.53 0.23 47.12
CA ASN A 723 12.45 1.16 47.78
C ASN A 723 13.13 0.54 49.03
N ILE A 724 13.49 -0.74 48.95
CA ILE A 724 14.21 -1.48 49.99
C ILE A 724 15.69 -1.60 49.60
N PRO A 725 16.65 -1.34 50.52
CA PRO A 725 18.07 -1.51 50.22
C PRO A 725 18.39 -3.00 50.00
N TRP A 726 18.88 -3.33 48.81
CA TRP A 726 19.29 -4.69 48.46
C TRP A 726 20.78 -4.90 48.77
N LYS A 727 21.08 -5.77 49.74
CA LYS A 727 22.45 -6.20 50.07
C LYS A 727 22.45 -7.69 50.42
N VAL A 728 23.24 -8.48 49.71
CA VAL A 728 23.35 -9.93 49.95
C VAL A 728 24.67 -10.24 50.65
N PRO A 729 24.66 -10.81 51.87
CA PRO A 729 25.88 -11.21 52.57
C PRO A 729 26.68 -12.25 51.76
N GLY A 730 27.98 -12.01 51.58
CA GLY A 730 28.89 -12.95 50.90
C GLY A 730 28.76 -13.01 49.37
N LEU A 731 28.05 -12.08 48.72
CA LEU A 731 27.98 -12.00 47.26
C LEU A 731 29.28 -11.37 46.70
N PRO A 732 29.92 -11.95 45.65
CA PRO A 732 31.09 -11.35 45.02
C PRO A 732 30.82 -9.95 44.48
N THR A 733 31.71 -9.01 44.76
CA THR A 733 31.55 -7.60 44.38
C THR A 733 31.40 -7.36 42.86
N PRO A 734 32.04 -8.12 41.95
CA PRO A 734 31.80 -7.94 40.51
C PRO A 734 30.37 -8.31 40.10
N ILE A 735 29.80 -9.36 40.71
CA ILE A 735 28.43 -9.82 40.44
C ILE A 735 27.41 -8.83 41.01
N GLU A 736 27.68 -8.29 42.21
CA GLU A 736 26.86 -7.25 42.83
C GLU A 736 26.79 -6.00 41.95
N ASN A 737 27.95 -5.50 41.48
CA ASN A 737 28.03 -4.32 40.61
C ASN A 737 27.33 -4.53 39.26
N MET A 738 27.46 -5.73 38.66
CA MET A 738 26.76 -6.08 37.44
C MET A 738 25.23 -6.08 37.65
N ILE A 739 24.73 -6.69 38.72
CA ILE A 739 23.30 -6.68 39.04
C ILE A 739 22.79 -5.24 39.22
N LEU A 740 23.50 -4.41 39.97
CA LEU A 740 23.10 -3.01 40.19
C LEU A 740 23.07 -2.19 38.88
N ARG A 741 24.03 -2.42 37.98
CA ARG A 741 24.05 -1.80 36.64
C ARG A 741 22.79 -2.12 35.85
N TYR A 742 22.39 -3.39 35.78
CA TYR A 742 21.21 -3.82 35.02
C TYR A 742 19.89 -3.46 35.71
N VAL A 743 19.84 -3.44 37.04
CA VAL A 743 18.69 -2.92 37.80
C VAL A 743 18.50 -1.43 37.52
N LYS A 744 19.58 -0.63 37.48
CA LYS A 744 19.51 0.78 37.10
C LYS A 744 19.06 0.97 35.65
N ALA A 745 19.61 0.20 34.71
CA ALA A 745 19.18 0.27 33.31
C ALA A 745 17.68 -0.03 33.14
N LYS A 746 17.16 -1.03 33.88
CA LYS A 746 15.73 -1.35 33.92
C LYS A 746 14.90 -0.26 34.59
N ALA A 747 15.41 0.37 35.64
CA ALA A 747 14.79 1.51 36.30
C ALA A 747 14.66 2.74 35.39
N ASP A 748 15.72 3.07 34.65
CA ASP A 748 15.73 4.19 33.70
C ASP A 748 14.67 3.96 32.60
N TRP A 749 14.62 2.74 32.02
CA TRP A 749 13.60 2.36 31.05
C TRP A 749 12.17 2.45 31.61
N TRP A 750 11.95 1.94 32.83
CA TRP A 750 10.64 1.94 33.48
C TRP A 750 10.16 3.38 33.76
N THR A 751 11.04 4.23 34.26
CA THR A 751 10.76 5.63 34.61
C THR A 751 10.50 6.48 33.36
N ASN A 752 11.32 6.34 32.31
CA ASN A 752 11.10 7.03 31.03
C ASN A 752 9.78 6.62 30.38
N THR A 753 9.43 5.33 30.42
CA THR A 753 8.15 4.82 29.92
C THR A 753 6.97 5.39 30.72
N ALA A 754 7.13 5.55 32.04
CA ALA A 754 6.13 6.17 32.90
C ALA A 754 5.94 7.66 32.56
N HIS A 755 7.02 8.44 32.43
CA HIS A 755 6.96 9.84 32.02
C HIS A 755 6.33 10.02 30.63
N TYR A 756 6.74 9.20 29.66
CA TYR A 756 6.17 9.24 28.31
C TYR A 756 4.67 8.97 28.31
N ASN A 757 4.21 7.94 29.03
CA ASN A 757 2.79 7.64 29.13
C ASN A 757 2.03 8.72 29.92
N ARG A 758 2.64 9.30 30.96
CA ARG A 758 2.05 10.39 31.74
C ARG A 758 1.85 11.64 30.91
N GLU A 759 2.84 12.03 30.11
CA GLU A 759 2.76 13.17 29.21
C GLU A 759 1.71 12.94 28.11
N ARG A 760 1.60 11.71 27.60
CA ARG A 760 0.52 11.33 26.67
C ARG A 760 -0.87 11.49 27.29
N ILE A 761 -1.04 11.13 28.55
CA ILE A 761 -2.29 11.32 29.30
C ILE A 761 -2.57 12.81 29.48
N ARG A 762 -1.56 13.59 29.87
CA ARG A 762 -1.67 15.05 30.03
C ARG A 762 -2.11 15.73 28.74
N ARG A 763 -1.63 15.26 27.58
CA ARG A 763 -2.01 15.76 26.24
C ARG A 763 -3.35 15.21 25.72
N GLY A 764 -4.16 14.57 26.57
CA GLY A 764 -5.51 14.10 26.21
C GLY A 764 -5.55 12.84 25.33
N ALA A 765 -4.45 12.08 25.23
CA ALA A 765 -4.49 10.80 24.53
C ALA A 765 -5.35 9.79 25.32
N THR A 766 -6.30 9.16 24.64
CA THR A 766 -7.20 8.17 25.26
C THR A 766 -6.41 6.98 25.81
N VAL A 767 -6.48 6.78 27.12
CA VAL A 767 -6.07 5.53 27.80
C VAL A 767 -7.21 4.53 27.69
N ASP A 768 -6.87 3.25 27.54
CA ASP A 768 -7.85 2.18 27.37
C ASP A 768 -8.80 2.09 28.59
N LYS A 769 -10.09 1.87 28.30
CA LYS A 769 -11.19 1.91 29.28
C LYS A 769 -11.43 0.52 29.87
N THR A 770 -11.20 0.33 31.17
CA THR A 770 -11.69 -0.89 31.85
C THR A 770 -12.26 -0.76 33.26
N VAL A 771 -12.52 0.42 33.87
CA VAL A 771 -12.91 0.39 35.31
C VAL A 771 -14.11 1.22 35.83
N CYS A 772 -14.62 2.31 35.25
CA CYS A 772 -15.64 3.12 35.99
C CYS A 772 -16.87 3.61 35.19
N LYS A 773 -18.07 3.20 35.64
CA LYS A 773 -19.39 3.47 35.03
C LYS A 773 -19.83 4.94 35.14
N LYS A 774 -19.50 5.64 36.23
CA LYS A 774 -19.91 7.05 36.47
C LYS A 774 -19.33 8.02 35.44
N PHE A 775 -18.11 7.75 34.96
CA PHE A 775 -17.54 8.49 33.82
C PHE A 775 -18.33 8.27 32.53
N GLY A 776 -18.93 7.09 32.34
CA GLY A 776 -19.79 6.80 31.20
C GLY A 776 -21.02 7.72 31.14
N ASP A 777 -21.70 7.90 32.27
CA ASP A 777 -22.91 8.73 32.33
C ASP A 777 -22.60 10.24 32.22
N LEU A 778 -21.49 10.71 32.80
CA LEU A 778 -21.00 12.09 32.63
C LEU A 778 -20.58 12.38 31.19
N ILE A 779 -19.91 11.44 30.52
CA ILE A 779 -19.55 11.56 29.10
C ILE A 779 -20.79 11.58 28.21
N LEU A 780 -21.82 10.79 28.53
CA LEU A 780 -23.06 10.73 27.75
C LEU A 780 -23.92 12.00 27.92
N LYS A 781 -23.82 12.69 29.06
CA LYS A 781 -24.53 13.95 29.34
C LYS A 781 -23.73 15.21 28.98
N ALA A 782 -22.43 15.10 28.71
CA ALA A 782 -21.57 16.24 28.40
C ALA A 782 -21.88 16.82 27.01
N THR A 783 -22.43 18.03 26.98
CA THR A 783 -22.64 18.82 25.76
C THR A 783 -21.39 19.63 25.35
N GLU A 784 -20.44 19.81 26.27
CA GLU A 784 -19.20 20.56 26.11
C GLU A 784 -18.04 19.93 26.90
N PRO A 785 -16.76 20.24 26.57
CA PRO A 785 -15.61 19.71 27.29
C PRO A 785 -15.47 20.38 28.66
N GLN A 786 -15.66 19.62 29.74
CA GLN A 786 -15.45 20.09 31.12
C GLN A 786 -14.33 19.31 31.81
N MET A 787 -13.43 20.02 32.50
CA MET A 787 -12.42 19.43 33.38
C MET A 787 -13.06 19.18 34.75
N VAL A 788 -13.08 17.92 35.19
CA VAL A 788 -13.64 17.52 36.49
C VAL A 788 -12.59 16.74 37.27
N LEU A 789 -12.29 17.19 38.49
CA LEU A 789 -11.37 16.52 39.42
C LEU A 789 -12.17 15.61 40.35
N PHE A 790 -11.81 14.32 40.44
CA PHE A 790 -12.42 13.38 41.37
C PHE A 790 -11.36 12.77 42.30
N ASN A 791 -11.67 12.66 43.59
CA ASN A 791 -10.87 11.90 44.54
C ASN A 791 -11.35 10.44 44.56
N LEU A 792 -10.42 9.47 44.49
CA LEU A 792 -10.74 8.04 44.55
C LEU A 792 -11.26 7.58 45.91
N TYR A 793 -10.90 8.29 46.97
CA TYR A 793 -11.36 8.05 48.34
C TYR A 793 -12.53 8.95 48.75
N ASP A 794 -13.06 9.76 47.83
CA ASP A 794 -14.06 10.78 48.15
C ASP A 794 -13.63 11.59 49.39
N ASP A 795 -14.48 11.65 50.41
CA ASP A 795 -14.23 12.32 51.69
C ASP A 795 -13.79 11.37 52.81
N TRP A 796 -13.56 10.07 52.55
CA TRP A 796 -13.27 9.07 53.59
C TRP A 796 -12.04 9.42 54.45
N LEU A 797 -11.04 10.09 53.88
CA LEU A 797 -9.83 10.48 54.62
C LEU A 797 -10.09 11.52 55.72
N LYS A 798 -11.28 12.14 55.77
CA LYS A 798 -11.69 13.03 56.85
C LYS A 798 -12.06 12.27 58.13
N THR A 799 -12.60 11.05 58.02
CA THR A 799 -13.13 10.28 59.16
C THR A 799 -12.34 8.99 59.44
N ILE A 800 -11.64 8.43 58.45
CA ILE A 800 -10.90 7.17 58.61
C ILE A 800 -9.45 7.26 58.12
N SER A 801 -8.59 6.38 58.65
CA SER A 801 -7.16 6.33 58.28
C SER A 801 -6.93 6.01 56.80
N SER A 802 -5.78 6.41 56.27
CA SER A 802 -5.36 6.11 54.89
C SER A 802 -5.31 4.60 54.61
N TYR A 803 -4.90 3.79 55.59
CA TYR A 803 -4.91 2.34 55.48
C TYR A 803 -6.33 1.78 55.40
N THR A 804 -7.26 2.31 56.19
CA THR A 804 -8.68 1.89 56.19
C THR A 804 -9.36 2.29 54.88
N ALA A 805 -9.11 3.51 54.38
CA ALA A 805 -9.66 3.99 53.11
C ALA A 805 -9.12 3.17 51.91
N PHE A 806 -7.83 2.83 51.93
CA PHE A 806 -7.23 1.89 50.97
C PHE A 806 -7.87 0.50 51.05
N SER A 807 -8.03 -0.05 52.26
CA SER A 807 -8.64 -1.37 52.44
C SER A 807 -10.09 -1.40 51.94
N ARG A 808 -10.89 -0.38 52.24
CA ARG A 808 -12.27 -0.20 51.76
C ARG A 808 -12.31 -0.19 50.23
N LEU A 809 -11.43 0.58 49.59
CA LEU A 809 -11.36 0.67 48.14
C LEU A 809 -11.05 -0.68 47.49
N ILE A 810 -10.04 -1.40 47.98
CA ILE A 810 -9.66 -2.72 47.46
C ILE A 810 -10.81 -3.71 47.60
N LEU A 811 -11.49 -3.70 48.74
CA LEU A 811 -12.63 -4.56 49.01
C LEU A 811 -13.78 -4.32 48.00
N ILE A 812 -14.12 -3.06 47.74
CA ILE A 812 -15.13 -2.66 46.76
C ILE A 812 -14.74 -3.13 45.35
N LEU A 813 -13.51 -2.83 44.93
CA LEU A 813 -13.03 -3.20 43.59
C LEU A 813 -12.99 -4.72 43.40
N ARG A 814 -12.59 -5.47 44.44
CA ARG A 814 -12.53 -6.92 44.40
C ARG A 814 -13.93 -7.54 44.36
N ALA A 815 -14.86 -7.03 45.16
CA ALA A 815 -16.24 -7.49 45.14
C ALA A 815 -16.93 -7.21 43.78
N LEU A 816 -16.69 -6.04 43.18
CA LEU A 816 -17.16 -5.71 41.83
C LEU A 816 -16.56 -6.62 40.75
N HIS A 817 -15.32 -7.08 40.93
CA HIS A 817 -14.68 -8.05 40.04
C HIS A 817 -15.26 -9.46 40.19
N VAL A 818 -15.54 -9.88 41.43
CA VAL A 818 -16.11 -11.19 41.75
C VAL A 818 -17.56 -11.31 41.26
N ASN A 819 -18.42 -10.38 41.65
CA ASN A 819 -19.81 -10.35 41.22
C ASN A 819 -20.31 -8.90 41.15
N ASN A 820 -20.25 -8.35 39.94
CA ASN A 820 -20.53 -6.95 39.66
C ASN A 820 -21.97 -6.54 40.00
N ASP A 821 -22.96 -7.42 39.85
CA ASP A 821 -24.36 -7.04 40.07
C ASP A 821 -24.74 -7.13 41.54
N ARG A 822 -24.27 -8.16 42.25
CA ARG A 822 -24.50 -8.29 43.70
C ARG A 822 -23.75 -7.24 44.51
N ALA A 823 -22.50 -6.92 44.13
CA ALA A 823 -21.74 -5.85 44.77
C ALA A 823 -22.38 -4.46 44.57
N LYS A 824 -23.05 -4.20 43.44
CA LYS A 824 -23.82 -2.96 43.23
C LYS A 824 -25.03 -2.85 44.15
N VAL A 825 -25.75 -3.96 44.34
CA VAL A 825 -26.91 -4.01 45.25
C VAL A 825 -26.44 -3.79 46.70
N ILE A 826 -25.30 -4.37 47.09
CA ILE A 826 -24.72 -4.15 48.42
C ILE A 826 -24.31 -2.68 48.63
N LEU A 827 -23.75 -2.03 47.60
CA LEU A 827 -23.35 -0.61 47.66
C LEU A 827 -24.54 0.35 47.65
N LYS A 828 -25.68 -0.04 47.08
CA LYS A 828 -26.90 0.78 47.00
C LYS A 828 -28.12 -0.08 47.34
N PRO A 829 -28.35 -0.38 48.63
CA PRO A 829 -29.42 -1.27 49.06
C PRO A 829 -30.80 -0.68 48.76
N ASP A 830 -30.97 0.65 48.87
CA ASP A 830 -32.25 1.34 48.68
C ASP A 830 -32.16 2.49 47.67
N LYS A 831 -33.30 2.89 47.10
CA LYS A 831 -33.41 4.05 46.18
C LYS A 831 -33.11 5.40 46.84
N THR A 832 -33.07 5.43 48.17
CA THR A 832 -32.78 6.61 48.99
C THR A 832 -31.27 6.87 49.13
N THR A 833 -30.40 5.94 48.75
CA THR A 833 -28.94 6.14 48.82
C THR A 833 -28.46 7.09 47.71
N ILE A 834 -28.21 8.34 48.09
CA ILE A 834 -27.74 9.39 47.18
C ILE A 834 -26.21 9.29 47.01
N THR A 835 -25.73 9.63 45.82
CA THR A 835 -24.31 9.80 45.54
C THR A 835 -24.10 11.27 45.22
N GLU A 836 -23.30 11.97 46.02
CA GLU A 836 -23.05 13.39 45.78
C GLU A 836 -22.39 13.64 44.40
N PRO A 837 -22.54 14.84 43.83
CA PRO A 837 -22.03 15.16 42.49
C PRO A 837 -20.53 14.90 42.31
N HIS A 838 -19.73 15.17 43.35
CA HIS A 838 -18.27 15.05 43.35
C HIS A 838 -17.74 13.73 43.93
N HIS A 839 -18.61 12.87 44.48
CA HIS A 839 -18.25 11.57 45.04
C HIS A 839 -18.31 10.45 43.99
N ILE A 840 -17.36 9.52 43.96
CA ILE A 840 -17.39 8.34 43.09
C ILE A 840 -18.32 7.26 43.69
N TRP A 841 -18.31 7.13 45.01
CA TRP A 841 -19.01 6.09 45.76
C TRP A 841 -20.28 6.64 46.44
N PRO A 842 -21.26 5.77 46.77
CA PRO A 842 -22.45 6.19 47.50
C PRO A 842 -22.09 6.88 48.81
N THR A 843 -22.81 7.94 49.15
CA THR A 843 -22.56 8.68 50.39
C THR A 843 -23.30 7.95 51.51
N LEU A 844 -22.53 7.24 52.33
CA LEU A 844 -23.00 6.42 53.45
C LEU A 844 -22.31 6.90 54.74
N THR A 845 -22.98 6.75 55.86
CA THR A 845 -22.41 6.96 57.19
C THR A 845 -21.35 5.91 57.51
N ASP A 846 -20.45 6.19 58.47
CA ASP A 846 -19.38 5.25 58.81
C ASP A 846 -19.91 3.91 59.36
N GLU A 847 -21.05 3.91 60.06
CA GLU A 847 -21.73 2.69 60.52
C GLU A 847 -22.31 1.86 59.37
N GLU A 848 -22.87 2.51 58.35
CA GLU A 848 -23.35 1.85 57.14
C GLU A 848 -22.20 1.29 56.31
N TRP A 849 -21.07 2.01 56.24
CA TRP A 849 -19.87 1.52 55.57
C TRP A 849 -19.32 0.25 56.20
N ILE A 850 -19.33 0.12 57.52
CA ILE A 850 -18.90 -1.11 58.21
C ILE A 850 -19.79 -2.30 57.80
N LYS A 851 -21.10 -2.10 57.73
CA LYS A 851 -22.05 -3.15 57.29
C LYS A 851 -21.81 -3.55 55.83
N VAL A 852 -21.57 -2.56 54.95
CA VAL A 852 -21.25 -2.77 53.54
C VAL A 852 -19.92 -3.52 53.37
N GLU A 853 -18.90 -3.16 54.13
CA GLU A 853 -17.59 -3.83 54.09
C GLU A 853 -17.68 -5.30 54.51
N VAL A 854 -18.42 -5.64 55.56
CA VAL A 854 -18.62 -7.04 55.95
C VAL A 854 -19.31 -7.82 54.83
N GLN A 855 -20.37 -7.27 54.24
CA GLN A 855 -21.09 -7.93 53.14
C GLN A 855 -20.24 -8.11 51.87
N LEU A 856 -19.40 -7.13 51.53
CA LEU A 856 -18.49 -7.23 50.38
C LEU A 856 -17.37 -8.26 50.64
N LYS A 857 -16.85 -8.33 51.87
CA LYS A 857 -15.89 -9.35 52.29
C LYS A 857 -16.47 -10.76 52.16
N ASP A 858 -17.67 -10.98 52.69
CA ASP A 858 -18.34 -12.27 52.67
C ASP A 858 -18.66 -12.72 51.23
N LEU A 859 -19.02 -11.78 50.37
CA LEU A 859 -19.24 -12.04 48.94
C LEU A 859 -17.97 -12.59 48.26
N ILE A 860 -16.80 -12.02 48.56
CA ILE A 860 -15.52 -12.46 48.00
C ILE A 860 -15.14 -13.85 48.53
N LEU A 861 -15.28 -14.07 49.83
CA LEU A 861 -14.91 -15.34 50.47
C LEU A 861 -15.84 -16.49 50.05
N ALA A 862 -17.15 -16.24 49.90
CA ALA A 862 -18.10 -17.23 49.42
C ALA A 862 -17.80 -17.69 47.99
N ASP A 863 -17.41 -16.78 47.09
CA ASP A 863 -17.00 -17.13 45.72
C ASP A 863 -15.70 -17.94 45.71
N TYR A 864 -14.73 -17.56 46.56
CA TYR A 864 -13.49 -18.31 46.71
C TYR A 864 -13.72 -19.74 47.24
N GLY A 865 -14.52 -19.89 48.30
CA GLY A 865 -14.88 -21.19 48.88
C GLY A 865 -15.59 -22.08 47.87
N LYS A 866 -16.49 -21.52 47.05
CA LYS A 866 -17.20 -22.26 46.00
C LYS A 866 -16.28 -22.66 44.83
N LYS A 867 -15.35 -21.80 44.41
CA LYS A 867 -14.43 -22.10 43.30
C LYS A 867 -13.38 -23.14 43.65
N ASN A 868 -12.90 -23.12 44.88
CA ASN A 868 -11.80 -23.99 45.32
C ASN A 868 -12.26 -25.16 46.20
N ASN A 869 -13.58 -25.27 46.46
CA ASN A 869 -14.19 -26.31 47.27
C ASN A 869 -13.61 -26.40 48.69
N VAL A 870 -13.39 -25.23 49.32
CA VAL A 870 -12.84 -25.08 50.68
C VAL A 870 -13.89 -24.44 51.59
N ASN A 871 -14.00 -24.92 52.83
CA ASN A 871 -14.90 -24.31 53.82
C ASN A 871 -14.35 -22.93 54.24
N VAL A 872 -15.14 -21.88 54.06
CA VAL A 872 -14.74 -20.50 54.37
C VAL A 872 -14.42 -20.32 55.87
N ALA A 873 -15.05 -21.10 56.75
CA ALA A 873 -14.83 -21.03 58.19
C ALA A 873 -13.46 -21.57 58.64
N SER A 874 -12.76 -22.34 57.80
CA SER A 874 -11.43 -22.88 58.13
C SER A 874 -10.27 -21.99 57.67
N LEU A 875 -10.55 -20.82 57.08
CA LEU A 875 -9.52 -19.90 56.60
C LEU A 875 -9.00 -19.01 57.74
N THR A 876 -7.68 -18.88 57.83
CA THR A 876 -7.00 -17.98 58.77
C THR A 876 -7.13 -16.51 58.35
N GLN A 877 -6.95 -15.57 59.27
CA GLN A 877 -7.04 -14.12 58.96
C GLN A 877 -5.97 -13.64 57.96
N SER A 878 -4.82 -14.30 57.89
CA SER A 878 -3.80 -14.07 56.86
C SER A 878 -4.28 -14.55 55.48
N GLU A 879 -4.86 -15.74 55.39
CA GLU A 879 -5.39 -16.27 54.12
C GLU A 879 -6.58 -15.44 53.63
N ILE A 880 -7.48 -15.02 54.53
CA ILE A 880 -8.59 -14.12 54.20
C ILE A 880 -8.06 -12.80 53.61
N ARG A 881 -7.01 -12.24 54.20
CA ARG A 881 -6.37 -11.01 53.70
C ARG A 881 -5.75 -11.22 52.32
N ASP A 882 -5.04 -12.32 52.12
CA ASP A 882 -4.39 -12.65 50.85
C ASP A 882 -5.40 -12.91 49.73
N ILE A 883 -6.55 -13.54 50.05
CA ILE A 883 -7.67 -13.74 49.13
C ILE A 883 -8.28 -12.40 48.68
N ILE A 884 -8.47 -11.46 49.63
CA ILE A 884 -9.02 -10.12 49.35
C ILE A 884 -8.04 -9.31 48.48
N LEU A 885 -6.73 -9.40 48.78
CA LEU A 885 -5.66 -8.78 47.99
C LEU A 885 -5.44 -9.47 46.62
N GLY A 886 -6.04 -10.63 46.42
CA GLY A 886 -6.08 -11.34 45.14
C GLY A 886 -4.84 -12.20 44.84
N MET A 887 -4.15 -12.67 45.87
CA MET A 887 -3.04 -13.61 45.74
C MET A 887 -3.57 -15.01 45.43
N GLU A 888 -2.93 -15.72 44.50
CA GLU A 888 -3.27 -17.11 44.17
C GLU A 888 -2.70 -18.05 45.23
N ILE A 889 -3.56 -18.61 46.09
CA ILE A 889 -3.17 -19.63 47.07
C ILE A 889 -3.23 -20.99 46.36
N SER A 890 -2.07 -21.60 46.14
CA SER A 890 -1.94 -22.94 45.55
C SER A 890 -2.43 -24.02 46.51
N ALA A 891 -3.29 -24.93 46.03
CA ALA A 891 -3.75 -26.08 46.80
C ALA A 891 -2.58 -27.07 47.08
N PRO A 892 -2.43 -27.59 48.32
CA PRO A 892 -1.30 -28.44 48.73
C PRO A 892 -1.11 -29.74 47.92
N SER A 893 -2.15 -30.20 47.20
CA SER A 893 -2.12 -31.45 46.44
C SER A 893 -1.32 -31.38 45.13
N GLN A 894 -1.24 -30.21 44.48
CA GLN A 894 -0.59 -30.06 43.17
C GLN A 894 0.95 -29.98 43.26
N GLN A 895 1.49 -29.53 44.38
CA GLN A 895 2.94 -29.47 44.61
C GLN A 895 3.59 -30.86 44.68
N ARG A 896 2.88 -31.87 45.20
CA ARG A 896 3.42 -33.25 45.30
C ARG A 896 3.48 -33.99 43.96
N GLN A 897 2.57 -33.68 43.03
CA GLN A 897 2.57 -34.31 41.69
C GLN A 897 3.65 -33.76 40.76
N GLN A 898 4.00 -32.47 40.87
CA GLN A 898 5.06 -31.87 40.06
C GLN A 898 6.46 -32.38 40.43
N ILE A 899 6.70 -32.76 41.68
CA ILE A 899 7.99 -33.28 42.14
C ILE A 899 8.26 -34.68 41.54
N ALA A 900 7.24 -35.53 41.45
CA ALA A 900 7.36 -36.88 40.87
C ALA A 900 7.58 -36.86 39.35
N GLU A 901 7.03 -35.88 38.63
CA GLU A 901 7.25 -35.71 37.19
C GLU A 901 8.67 -35.20 36.86
N ILE A 902 9.25 -34.39 37.76
CA ILE A 902 10.61 -33.84 37.62
C ILE A 902 11.67 -34.92 37.86
N GLU A 903 11.48 -35.82 38.83
CA GLU A 903 12.41 -36.93 39.07
C GLU A 903 12.45 -37.93 37.90
N LYS A 904 11.31 -38.15 37.24
CA LYS A 904 11.22 -39.08 36.10
C LYS A 904 11.94 -38.53 34.86
N GLN A 905 11.90 -37.21 34.63
CA GLN A 905 12.64 -36.55 33.53
C GLN A 905 14.15 -36.49 33.76
N THR A 906 14.60 -36.52 35.01
CA THR A 906 16.03 -36.41 35.35
C THR A 906 16.78 -37.72 35.09
N LYS A 907 16.09 -38.88 35.10
CA LYS A 907 16.69 -40.21 34.87
C LYS A 907 16.89 -40.56 33.39
N GLU A 908 16.13 -39.96 32.47
CA GLU A 908 16.25 -40.22 31.03
C GLU A 908 17.37 -39.39 30.35
N GLN A 909 17.92 -38.38 31.02
CA GLN A 909 18.96 -37.49 30.47
C GLN A 909 20.41 -37.96 30.72
N SER A 910 20.64 -39.03 31.49
CA SER A 910 21.99 -39.39 31.98
C SER A 910 22.73 -40.48 31.17
N GLN A 911 22.46 -40.64 29.87
CA GLN A 911 23.30 -41.44 28.97
C GLN A 911 23.42 -40.76 27.60
N LEU A 912 24.63 -40.27 27.24
CA LEU A 912 25.15 -40.16 25.86
C LEU A 912 26.63 -39.71 25.87
N THR A 913 27.48 -40.47 25.18
CA THR A 913 28.95 -40.29 25.05
C THR A 913 29.31 -39.49 23.80
N ALA A 914 30.39 -38.71 23.82
CA ALA A 914 30.84 -37.82 22.74
C ALA A 914 31.53 -38.57 21.57
N THR A 915 31.33 -38.13 20.32
CA THR A 915 31.96 -38.70 19.11
C THR A 915 32.79 -37.64 18.38
N GLN A 916 34.02 -37.97 17.97
CA GLN A 916 34.92 -37.09 17.22
C GLN A 916 34.79 -37.37 15.72
N THR A 917 34.79 -36.32 14.88
CA THR A 917 34.75 -36.46 13.41
C THR A 917 35.92 -35.72 12.77
N ARG A 918 36.59 -36.40 11.82
CA ARG A 918 37.76 -35.92 11.06
C ARG A 918 37.31 -35.51 9.67
N THR A 919 37.63 -34.29 9.22
CA THR A 919 37.34 -33.83 7.85
C THR A 919 38.49 -32.99 7.30
N VAL A 920 38.75 -33.13 6.00
CA VAL A 920 39.87 -32.50 5.28
C VAL A 920 39.33 -31.42 4.34
N ASN A 921 39.99 -30.25 4.29
CA ASN A 921 39.65 -29.18 3.33
C ASN A 921 40.19 -29.49 1.92
N LYS A 922 39.67 -28.84 0.87
CA LYS A 922 40.12 -28.91 -0.54
C LYS A 922 41.62 -28.64 -0.78
N HIS A 923 42.36 -28.21 0.23
CA HIS A 923 43.80 -27.98 0.20
C HIS A 923 44.62 -29.04 0.97
N GLY A 924 43.99 -30.08 1.53
CA GLY A 924 44.68 -31.22 2.15
C GLY A 924 44.92 -31.12 3.67
N ASP A 925 44.52 -30.02 4.32
CA ASP A 925 44.69 -29.87 5.78
C ASP A 925 43.59 -30.58 6.57
N GLU A 926 43.99 -31.37 7.57
CA GLU A 926 43.08 -32.11 8.46
C GLU A 926 42.51 -31.22 9.57
N ILE A 927 41.19 -31.24 9.74
CA ILE A 927 40.48 -30.63 10.87
C ILE A 927 39.82 -31.74 11.69
N ILE A 928 40.15 -31.78 12.98
CA ILE A 928 39.54 -32.70 13.95
C ILE A 928 38.60 -31.89 14.84
N THR A 929 37.31 -32.22 14.83
CA THR A 929 36.29 -31.54 15.66
C THR A 929 35.65 -32.55 16.61
N SER A 930 35.74 -32.29 17.92
CA SER A 930 35.08 -33.07 18.96
C SER A 930 33.76 -32.41 19.35
N THR A 931 32.64 -33.13 19.19
CA THR A 931 31.30 -32.55 19.45
C THR A 931 30.69 -33.23 20.68
N THR A 932 30.26 -32.45 21.66
CA THR A 932 29.72 -32.93 22.95
C THR A 932 28.20 -32.78 23.09
N SER A 933 27.49 -32.30 22.06
CA SER A 933 26.04 -32.05 22.12
C SER A 933 25.34 -32.21 20.75
N ASN A 934 24.17 -32.87 20.74
CA ASN A 934 23.29 -33.03 19.57
C ASN A 934 22.63 -31.71 19.08
N TYR A 935 22.81 -30.60 19.79
CA TYR A 935 22.25 -29.29 19.42
C TYR A 935 23.07 -28.58 18.32
N GLU A 936 24.37 -28.84 18.26
CA GLU A 936 25.28 -28.14 17.34
C GLU A 936 25.27 -28.73 15.92
N THR A 937 24.76 -29.95 15.75
CA THR A 937 24.70 -30.62 14.44
C THR A 937 23.59 -30.10 13.51
N GLN A 938 22.60 -29.35 14.02
CA GLN A 938 21.44 -28.90 13.23
C GLN A 938 21.50 -27.44 12.76
N THR A 939 22.51 -26.65 13.19
CA THR A 939 22.63 -25.25 12.77
C THR A 939 24.08 -24.82 12.64
N PHE A 940 24.74 -25.18 11.54
CA PHE A 940 25.91 -24.43 11.11
C PHE A 940 25.45 -23.14 10.42
N SER A 941 24.93 -22.18 11.19
CA SER A 941 24.71 -20.82 10.71
C SER A 941 26.02 -20.06 10.86
N SER A 942 26.68 -19.70 9.75
CA SER A 942 27.82 -18.79 9.83
C SER A 942 27.37 -17.46 10.46
N LYS A 943 28.18 -16.89 11.37
CA LYS A 943 27.90 -15.62 12.10
C LYS A 943 27.80 -14.36 11.19
N THR A 944 27.50 -14.52 9.91
CA THR A 944 27.62 -13.51 8.83
C THR A 944 26.46 -13.55 7.83
N GLU A 945 25.21 -13.61 8.30
CA GLU A 945 24.05 -13.46 7.42
C GLU A 945 23.97 -12.02 6.87
N TRP A 946 24.35 -11.81 5.61
CA TRP A 946 24.46 -10.49 4.98
C TRP A 946 23.09 -9.82 4.72
N ARG A 947 22.00 -10.60 4.68
CA ARG A 947 20.63 -10.13 4.39
C ARG A 947 20.07 -9.23 5.50
N VAL A 948 20.19 -9.66 6.75
CA VAL A 948 19.74 -8.87 7.92
C VAL A 948 20.49 -7.54 7.99
N ARG A 949 21.78 -7.55 7.63
CA ARG A 949 22.60 -6.34 7.53
C ARG A 949 22.19 -5.44 6.36
N ALA A 950 21.84 -5.99 5.20
CA ALA A 950 21.34 -5.22 4.06
C ALA A 950 20.03 -4.47 4.40
N ILE A 951 19.08 -5.14 5.06
CA ILE A 951 17.83 -4.51 5.53
C ILE A 951 18.11 -3.39 6.54
N SER A 952 19.08 -3.62 7.42
CA SER A 952 19.46 -2.64 8.46
C SER A 952 20.21 -1.45 7.86
N ALA A 953 21.05 -1.67 6.84
CA ALA A 953 21.79 -0.64 6.10
C ALA A 953 20.84 0.30 5.34
N ALA A 954 19.69 -0.18 4.85
CA ALA A 954 18.68 0.67 4.22
C ALA A 954 18.15 1.79 5.15
N ASN A 955 18.25 1.62 6.47
CA ASN A 955 17.85 2.61 7.47
C ASN A 955 18.96 3.61 7.84
N LEU A 956 20.17 3.52 7.27
CA LEU A 956 21.29 4.44 7.58
C LEU A 956 20.95 5.91 7.28
N HIS A 957 20.10 6.17 6.28
CA HIS A 957 19.64 7.52 5.96
C HIS A 957 18.92 8.19 7.15
N LEU A 958 18.25 7.43 8.03
CA LEU A 958 17.60 7.99 9.22
C LEU A 958 18.60 8.50 10.25
N ARG A 959 19.78 7.87 10.35
CA ARG A 959 20.85 8.27 11.27
C ARG A 959 21.51 9.59 10.85
N THR A 960 21.43 9.94 9.56
CA THR A 960 21.96 11.22 9.05
C THR A 960 21.19 12.46 9.53
N ASN A 961 20.04 12.28 10.19
CA ASN A 961 19.29 13.36 10.83
C ASN A 961 19.95 13.85 12.13
N HIS A 962 20.75 12.99 12.77
CA HIS A 962 21.42 13.28 14.04
C HIS A 962 22.91 12.95 13.91
N ILE A 963 23.70 13.96 13.53
CA ILE A 963 25.16 13.85 13.39
C ILE A 963 25.81 14.70 14.48
N TYR A 964 26.63 14.06 15.32
CA TYR A 964 27.39 14.71 16.37
C TYR A 964 28.86 14.79 15.99
N VAL A 965 29.51 15.92 16.27
CA VAL A 965 30.95 16.08 16.12
C VAL A 965 31.53 16.21 17.52
N SER A 966 32.49 15.35 17.87
CA SER A 966 33.15 15.42 19.18
C SER A 966 34.04 16.66 19.25
N SER A 967 33.87 17.45 20.31
CA SER A 967 34.59 18.71 20.55
C SER A 967 35.54 18.67 21.76
N ASP A 968 35.69 17.50 22.39
CA ASP A 968 36.43 17.36 23.66
C ASP A 968 37.94 17.24 23.39
N ASP A 969 38.75 17.94 24.20
CA ASP A 969 40.24 17.92 24.19
C ASP A 969 40.91 18.47 22.92
N ILE A 970 40.34 19.50 22.27
CA ILE A 970 40.91 20.15 21.08
C ILE A 970 41.88 21.28 21.50
N LYS A 971 43.11 21.28 20.98
CA LYS A 971 44.07 22.39 21.14
C LYS A 971 43.68 23.57 20.24
N GLU A 972 43.78 24.82 20.74
CA GLU A 972 43.47 26.05 19.96
C GLU A 972 44.43 26.32 18.80
N THR A 973 45.61 25.70 18.79
CA THR A 973 46.65 25.87 17.76
C THR A 973 46.60 24.71 16.74
N GLY A 974 45.74 24.80 15.72
CA GLY A 974 45.64 23.78 14.66
C GLY A 974 44.73 24.19 13.50
N TYR A 975 44.83 23.50 12.36
CA TYR A 975 43.95 23.72 11.20
C TYR A 975 42.50 23.31 11.52
N THR A 976 41.52 24.08 11.02
CA THR A 976 40.10 23.72 11.11
C THR A 976 39.63 23.07 9.81
N TYR A 977 39.07 21.86 9.90
CA TYR A 977 38.61 21.11 8.73
C TYR A 977 37.11 21.27 8.54
N ILE A 978 36.66 21.65 7.34
CA ILE A 978 35.24 21.81 7.03
C ILE A 978 34.81 20.70 6.07
N LEU A 979 33.89 19.83 6.54
CA LEU A 979 33.33 18.73 5.76
C LEU A 979 31.89 19.07 5.29
N PRO A 980 31.61 19.06 3.98
CA PRO A 980 30.26 19.27 3.47
C PRO A 980 29.30 18.16 3.86
N LYS A 981 28.10 18.55 4.34
CA LYS A 981 27.10 17.56 4.75
C LYS A 981 26.61 16.70 3.59
N ASN A 982 26.63 17.20 2.35
CA ASN A 982 26.15 16.43 1.19
C ASN A 982 27.00 15.18 0.93
N VAL A 983 28.33 15.29 0.99
CA VAL A 983 29.23 14.15 0.82
C VAL A 983 29.22 13.24 2.04
N LEU A 984 29.19 13.80 3.24
CA LEU A 984 29.11 13.02 4.48
C LEU A 984 27.84 12.17 4.56
N LYS A 985 26.66 12.76 4.32
CA LYS A 985 25.38 12.03 4.32
C LYS A 985 25.40 10.90 3.30
N LYS A 986 25.97 11.14 2.12
CA LYS A 986 26.09 10.12 1.09
C LYS A 986 27.08 9.01 1.50
N PHE A 987 28.21 9.36 2.11
CA PHE A 987 29.20 8.41 2.64
C PHE A 987 28.59 7.48 3.71
N ILE A 988 27.78 8.03 4.61
CA ILE A 988 27.01 7.24 5.60
C ILE A 988 26.03 6.29 4.90
N CYS A 989 25.25 6.78 3.93
CA CYS A 989 24.24 5.97 3.24
C CYS A 989 24.81 4.83 2.38
N ILE A 990 26.07 4.91 1.94
CA ILE A 990 26.71 3.84 1.16
C ILE A 990 27.43 2.78 2.01
N SER A 991 27.42 2.93 3.34
CA SER A 991 28.18 2.10 4.28
C SER A 991 27.45 0.83 4.72
N ASP A 992 28.17 -0.09 5.38
CA ASP A 992 27.58 -1.19 6.18
C ASP A 992 27.67 -0.85 7.67
N LEU A 993 26.77 -1.43 8.48
CA LEU A 993 26.76 -1.24 9.94
C LEU A 993 27.90 -1.98 10.65
N ARG A 994 28.56 -2.94 9.98
CA ARG A 994 29.58 -3.79 10.60
C ARG A 994 30.92 -3.80 9.87
N ALA A 995 30.92 -3.83 8.53
CA ALA A 995 32.14 -3.73 7.75
C ALA A 995 32.55 -2.25 7.59
N GLN A 996 33.81 -1.97 7.90
CA GLN A 996 34.38 -0.64 7.73
C GLN A 996 34.57 -0.33 6.24
N ILE A 997 34.30 0.91 5.85
CA ILE A 997 34.63 1.45 4.53
C ILE A 997 35.42 2.74 4.69
N ALA A 998 36.29 3.06 3.74
CA ALA A 998 37.14 4.24 3.76
C ALA A 998 37.08 5.05 2.44
N GLY A 999 37.43 6.33 2.53
CA GLY A 999 37.62 7.22 1.38
C GLY A 999 38.75 8.20 1.63
N TYR A 1000 39.53 8.51 0.59
CA TYR A 1000 40.58 9.53 0.67
C TYR A 1000 39.96 10.93 0.54
N LEU A 1001 40.48 11.88 1.31
CA LEU A 1001 40.00 13.25 1.40
C LEU A 1001 40.92 14.18 0.62
N TYR A 1002 40.34 14.96 -0.28
CA TYR A 1002 41.03 16.02 -1.01
C TYR A 1002 40.30 17.35 -0.83
N GLY A 1003 41.07 18.42 -0.71
CA GLY A 1003 40.52 19.74 -0.46
C GLY A 1003 41.46 20.88 -0.81
N VAL A 1004 41.01 22.09 -0.55
CA VAL A 1004 41.75 23.33 -0.79
C VAL A 1004 41.48 24.28 0.37
N SER A 1005 42.43 25.16 0.69
CA SER A 1005 42.19 26.24 1.64
C SER A 1005 41.53 27.42 0.92
N PRO A 1006 40.49 28.06 1.50
CA PRO A 1006 39.92 29.25 0.89
C PRO A 1006 40.99 30.36 0.82
N PRO A 1007 40.99 31.19 -0.24
CA PRO A 1007 42.01 32.23 -0.43
C PRO A 1007 42.07 33.24 0.73
N ASP A 1008 40.95 33.42 1.44
CA ASP A 1008 40.81 34.36 2.55
C ASP A 1008 41.36 33.83 3.89
N ASN A 1009 41.52 32.51 4.05
CA ASN A 1009 42.02 31.93 5.30
C ASN A 1009 42.79 30.62 5.10
N PRO A 1010 44.14 30.64 5.15
CA PRO A 1010 44.97 29.45 4.94
C PRO A 1010 44.90 28.44 6.11
N GLN A 1011 44.39 28.82 7.29
CA GLN A 1011 44.23 27.93 8.45
C GLN A 1011 42.96 27.06 8.37
N VAL A 1012 42.10 27.27 7.37
CA VAL A 1012 40.90 26.47 7.13
C VAL A 1012 41.14 25.52 5.97
N LYS A 1013 40.79 24.24 6.15
CA LYS A 1013 40.87 23.22 5.10
C LYS A 1013 39.47 22.77 4.70
N GLU A 1014 39.03 23.13 3.50
CA GLU A 1014 37.72 22.73 2.97
C GLU A 1014 37.82 21.42 2.19
N ILE A 1015 37.15 20.38 2.68
CA ILE A 1015 37.11 19.07 2.00
C ILE A 1015 36.14 19.17 0.82
N ARG A 1016 36.67 19.10 -0.42
CA ARG A 1016 35.89 19.22 -1.65
C ARG A 1016 35.57 17.87 -2.28
N CYS A 1017 36.41 16.87 -2.08
CA CYS A 1017 36.26 15.56 -2.71
C CYS A 1017 36.52 14.40 -1.74
N ILE A 1018 35.66 13.38 -1.81
CA ILE A 1018 35.92 12.06 -1.22
C ILE A 1018 36.15 11.05 -2.35
N VAL A 1019 37.33 10.45 -2.40
CA VAL A 1019 37.71 9.47 -3.42
C VAL A 1019 37.55 8.06 -2.87
N MET A 1020 36.65 7.28 -3.48
CA MET A 1020 36.43 5.87 -3.16
C MET A 1020 37.33 5.01 -4.05
N VAL A 1021 38.23 4.25 -3.43
CA VAL A 1021 39.12 3.31 -4.13
C VAL A 1021 38.61 1.87 -4.00
N PRO A 1022 39.04 0.94 -4.86
CA PRO A 1022 38.76 -0.48 -4.74
C PRO A 1022 39.17 -1.02 -3.37
N GLN A 1023 38.22 -1.44 -2.53
CA GLN A 1023 38.51 -1.79 -1.14
C GLN A 1023 37.65 -2.94 -0.63
N TRP A 1024 38.12 -3.59 0.42
CA TRP A 1024 37.30 -4.47 1.25
C TRP A 1024 37.61 -4.24 2.73
N GLY A 1025 36.61 -4.44 3.59
CA GLY A 1025 36.71 -4.14 5.01
C GLY A 1025 36.18 -5.25 5.90
N THR A 1026 36.85 -5.43 7.04
CA THR A 1026 36.41 -6.24 8.17
C THR A 1026 35.71 -5.34 9.19
N HIS A 1027 35.42 -5.87 10.38
CA HIS A 1027 34.88 -5.07 11.48
C HIS A 1027 35.95 -4.25 12.22
N GLN A 1028 37.24 -4.53 11.97
CA GLN A 1028 38.37 -3.89 12.65
C GLN A 1028 39.27 -3.09 11.71
N THR A 1029 39.37 -3.49 10.43
CA THR A 1029 40.32 -2.89 9.48
C THR A 1029 39.73 -2.79 8.08
N VAL A 1030 40.20 -1.82 7.31
CA VAL A 1030 39.94 -1.68 5.87
C VAL A 1030 41.22 -1.96 5.08
N HIS A 1031 41.08 -2.63 3.94
CA HIS A 1031 42.18 -2.96 3.04
C HIS A 1031 42.03 -2.16 1.76
N LEU A 1032 43.03 -1.30 1.49
CA LEU A 1032 43.11 -0.42 0.32
C LEU A 1032 44.28 -0.85 -0.59
N PRO A 1033 44.25 -0.54 -1.90
CA PRO A 1033 45.38 -0.76 -2.78
C PRO A 1033 46.50 0.25 -2.45
N GLY A 1034 47.75 -0.15 -2.66
CA GLY A 1034 48.91 0.71 -2.37
C GLY A 1034 49.04 1.92 -3.29
N GLN A 1035 48.45 1.89 -4.49
CA GLN A 1035 48.45 3.03 -5.41
C GLN A 1035 47.48 4.13 -4.92
N LEU A 1036 47.97 5.36 -4.75
CA LEU A 1036 47.12 6.52 -4.47
C LEU A 1036 46.26 6.94 -5.68
N PRO A 1037 45.10 7.58 -5.44
CA PRO A 1037 44.20 8.00 -6.50
C PRO A 1037 44.80 9.13 -7.37
N GLN A 1038 44.81 8.96 -8.70
CA GLN A 1038 45.28 9.97 -9.65
C GLN A 1038 44.16 10.33 -10.65
N HIS A 1039 43.91 11.63 -10.83
CA HIS A 1039 42.98 12.16 -11.83
C HIS A 1039 43.25 13.66 -12.07
N GLU A 1040 42.85 14.19 -13.22
CA GLU A 1040 43.03 15.60 -13.60
C GLU A 1040 42.48 16.58 -12.54
N TYR A 1041 41.23 16.39 -12.12
CA TYR A 1041 40.57 17.18 -11.06
C TYR A 1041 41.25 17.10 -9.69
N LEU A 1042 42.09 16.09 -9.40
CA LEU A 1042 42.81 16.00 -8.13
C LEU A 1042 44.11 16.80 -8.13
N LYS A 1043 44.62 17.22 -9.31
CA LYS A 1043 45.90 17.95 -9.41
C LYS A 1043 45.85 19.34 -8.78
N GLU A 1044 44.68 19.97 -8.74
CA GLU A 1044 44.47 21.29 -8.15
C GLU A 1044 44.12 21.23 -6.65
N MET A 1045 44.07 20.03 -6.05
CA MET A 1045 43.70 19.82 -4.64
C MET A 1045 44.82 19.16 -3.84
N GLU A 1046 44.95 19.51 -2.57
CA GLU A 1046 45.89 18.86 -1.65
C GLU A 1046 45.24 17.66 -0.94
N PRO A 1047 46.01 16.57 -0.68
CA PRO A 1047 45.52 15.44 0.11
C PRO A 1047 45.39 15.84 1.59
N LEU A 1048 44.20 15.71 2.15
CA LEU A 1048 43.89 16.07 3.54
C LEU A 1048 43.76 14.85 4.47
N GLY A 1049 43.95 13.63 3.95
CA GLY A 1049 43.95 12.39 4.72
C GLY A 1049 42.84 11.42 4.29
N TRP A 1050 42.22 10.71 5.23
CA TRP A 1050 41.19 9.71 4.94
C TRP A 1050 40.10 9.64 6.00
N ILE A 1051 38.90 9.23 5.58
CA ILE A 1051 37.73 8.99 6.43
C ILE A 1051 37.37 7.52 6.39
N HIS A 1052 36.98 6.92 7.52
CA HIS A 1052 36.41 5.57 7.54
C HIS A 1052 35.25 5.41 8.53
N THR A 1053 34.44 4.39 8.31
CA THR A 1053 33.32 4.04 9.19
C THR A 1053 33.71 2.97 10.21
N GLN A 1054 33.08 3.01 11.37
CA GLN A 1054 33.22 1.99 12.41
C GLN A 1054 31.89 1.66 13.10
N PRO A 1055 31.69 0.38 13.50
CA PRO A 1055 30.41 -0.09 14.04
C PRO A 1055 30.07 0.51 15.41
N ASN A 1056 31.08 0.74 16.25
CA ASN A 1056 30.93 1.28 17.60
C ASN A 1056 31.84 2.49 17.77
N GLU A 1057 31.43 3.43 18.62
CA GLU A 1057 32.26 4.56 19.00
C GLU A 1057 33.35 4.10 19.97
N SER A 1058 34.62 4.29 19.57
CA SER A 1058 35.77 4.04 20.42
C SER A 1058 36.24 5.36 21.05
N PRO A 1059 36.55 5.40 22.36
CA PRO A 1059 37.03 6.61 23.03
C PRO A 1059 38.45 7.03 22.56
N GLN A 1060 39.19 6.08 21.99
CA GLN A 1060 40.56 6.25 21.50
C GLN A 1060 40.64 5.84 20.03
N LEU A 1061 41.55 6.46 19.27
CA LEU A 1061 41.88 6.01 17.92
C LEU A 1061 42.38 4.56 17.95
N SER A 1062 42.11 3.75 16.92
CA SER A 1062 42.57 2.35 16.95
C SER A 1062 44.07 2.25 16.62
N PRO A 1063 44.81 1.30 17.21
CA PRO A 1063 46.21 1.05 16.86
C PRO A 1063 46.39 0.71 15.37
N GLN A 1064 45.38 0.10 14.75
CA GLN A 1064 45.36 -0.24 13.34
C GLN A 1064 45.22 1.02 12.46
N ASP A 1065 44.45 2.02 12.88
CA ASP A 1065 44.30 3.28 12.14
C ASP A 1065 45.60 4.10 12.19
N VAL A 1066 46.27 4.14 13.36
CA VAL A 1066 47.60 4.77 13.51
C VAL A 1066 48.63 4.10 12.60
N THR A 1067 48.68 2.76 12.62
CA THR A 1067 49.56 1.96 11.75
C THR A 1067 49.27 2.20 10.27
N THR A 1068 47.99 2.23 9.88
CA THR A 1068 47.58 2.40 8.48
C THR A 1068 47.91 3.80 7.97
N HIS A 1069 47.60 4.83 8.75
CA HIS A 1069 47.91 6.21 8.39
C HIS A 1069 49.41 6.47 8.31
N ALA A 1070 50.20 5.97 9.28
CA ALA A 1070 51.65 6.11 9.26
C ALA A 1070 52.30 5.43 8.05
N LYS A 1071 51.80 4.25 7.64
CA LYS A 1071 52.27 3.55 6.43
C LYS A 1071 51.92 4.31 5.16
N ILE A 1072 50.68 4.81 5.03
CA ILE A 1072 50.27 5.62 3.87
C ILE A 1072 51.13 6.88 3.74
N MET A 1073 51.45 7.55 4.85
CA MET A 1073 52.34 8.73 4.85
C MET A 1073 53.78 8.36 4.52
N ALA A 1074 54.30 7.22 5.00
CA ALA A 1074 55.65 6.77 4.70
C ALA A 1074 55.82 6.40 3.20
N ASP A 1075 54.78 5.82 2.60
CA ASP A 1075 54.79 5.39 1.21
C ASP A 1075 54.56 6.57 0.23
N ASN A 1076 54.05 7.71 0.71
CA ASN A 1076 53.65 8.83 -0.15
C ASN A 1076 54.16 10.19 0.37
N PRO A 1077 55.28 10.71 -0.20
CA PRO A 1077 55.87 11.98 0.22
C PRO A 1077 54.98 13.23 0.01
N SER A 1078 53.88 13.11 -0.74
CA SER A 1078 52.93 14.21 -0.96
C SER A 1078 52.00 14.47 0.23
N TRP A 1079 51.96 13.56 1.21
CA TRP A 1079 51.16 13.71 2.42
C TRP A 1079 51.94 14.49 3.47
N ASP A 1080 51.48 15.70 3.77
CA ASP A 1080 52.04 16.55 4.81
C ASP A 1080 51.49 16.16 6.19
N GLY A 1081 52.37 15.66 7.07
CA GLY A 1081 52.02 15.19 8.41
C GLY A 1081 51.40 16.25 9.32
N GLU A 1082 51.51 17.55 8.98
CA GLU A 1082 50.79 18.60 9.72
C GLU A 1082 49.36 18.83 9.24
N LYS A 1083 49.06 18.49 7.98
CA LYS A 1083 47.78 18.76 7.32
C LYS A 1083 46.92 17.52 7.10
N THR A 1084 47.47 16.32 7.17
CA THR A 1084 46.70 15.08 6.95
C THR A 1084 46.02 14.60 8.24
N ILE A 1085 44.75 14.22 8.13
CA ILE A 1085 43.93 13.76 9.25
C ILE A 1085 43.27 12.40 8.99
N ILE A 1086 42.83 11.77 10.08
CA ILE A 1086 42.01 10.56 10.10
C ILE A 1086 40.64 10.94 10.66
N ILE A 1087 39.58 10.75 9.88
CA ILE A 1087 38.20 10.96 10.35
C ILE A 1087 37.54 9.61 10.61
N THR A 1088 37.06 9.40 11.82
CA THR A 1088 36.28 8.20 12.17
C THR A 1088 34.79 8.55 12.23
N CYS A 1089 33.97 7.75 11.55
CA CYS A 1089 32.51 7.88 11.54
C CYS A 1089 31.87 6.67 12.24
N SER A 1090 31.40 6.87 13.47
CA SER A 1090 30.89 5.82 14.35
C SER A 1090 29.38 5.72 14.30
N PHE A 1091 28.84 4.50 14.14
CA PHE A 1091 27.40 4.26 14.05
C PHE A 1091 26.71 4.00 15.39
N THR A 1092 26.28 5.06 16.08
CA THR A 1092 25.46 4.96 17.31
C THR A 1092 23.97 4.69 17.00
N PRO A 1093 23.20 3.98 17.87
CA PRO A 1093 21.79 3.70 17.61
C PRO A 1093 20.96 4.99 17.41
N GLY A 1094 20.56 5.26 16.16
CA GLY A 1094 19.76 6.44 15.80
C GLY A 1094 20.55 7.69 15.38
N SER A 1095 21.88 7.67 15.46
CA SER A 1095 22.76 8.81 15.15
C SER A 1095 24.10 8.38 14.55
N CYS A 1096 24.95 9.34 14.19
CA CYS A 1096 26.35 9.12 13.82
C CYS A 1096 27.26 10.10 14.56
N THR A 1097 28.38 9.61 15.08
CA THR A 1097 29.39 10.45 15.76
C THR A 1097 30.63 10.55 14.87
N LEU A 1098 31.17 11.75 14.69
CA LEU A 1098 32.40 12.01 13.94
C LEU A 1098 33.49 12.58 14.85
N THR A 1099 34.71 12.05 14.69
CA THR A 1099 35.91 12.57 15.36
C THR A 1099 37.06 12.62 14.36
N ALA A 1100 37.83 13.71 14.38
CA ALA A 1100 39.01 13.89 13.53
C ALA A 1100 40.28 13.83 14.38
N TYR A 1101 41.30 13.13 13.88
CA TYR A 1101 42.57 12.90 14.55
C TYR A 1101 43.74 13.25 13.63
N LYS A 1102 44.84 13.71 14.22
CA LYS A 1102 46.15 13.90 13.59
C LYS A 1102 47.18 13.07 14.36
N LEU A 1103 48.18 12.51 13.68
CA LEU A 1103 49.26 11.79 14.34
C LEU A 1103 50.32 12.75 14.91
N THR A 1104 50.82 12.44 16.10
CA THR A 1104 52.02 13.10 16.64
C THR A 1104 53.28 12.47 16.02
N PRO A 1105 54.44 13.16 16.05
CA PRO A 1105 55.69 12.59 15.52
C PRO A 1105 56.04 11.22 16.13
N SER A 1106 55.80 11.03 17.43
CA SER A 1106 55.99 9.75 18.12
C SER A 1106 55.01 8.68 17.63
N GLY A 1107 53.76 9.04 17.37
CA GLY A 1107 52.77 8.14 16.78
C GLY A 1107 53.09 7.72 15.35
N TYR A 1108 53.68 8.61 14.55
CA TYR A 1108 54.15 8.31 13.21
C TYR A 1108 55.30 7.29 13.21
N GLU A 1109 56.33 7.52 14.04
CA GLU A 1109 57.47 6.61 14.15
C GLU A 1109 57.04 5.22 14.64
N TRP A 1110 56.17 5.18 15.65
CA TRP A 1110 55.61 3.94 16.17
C TRP A 1110 54.77 3.21 15.11
N GLY A 1111 53.84 3.91 14.45
CA GLY A 1111 52.94 3.33 13.45
C GLY A 1111 53.68 2.76 12.22
N ARG A 1112 54.79 3.39 11.81
CA ARG A 1112 55.63 2.91 10.70
C ARG A 1112 56.37 1.61 11.05
N GLN A 1113 56.84 1.49 12.30
CA GLN A 1113 57.59 0.32 12.77
C GLN A 1113 56.70 -0.85 13.24
N ASN A 1114 55.42 -0.58 13.52
CA ASN A 1114 54.52 -1.61 14.04
C ASN A 1114 54.20 -2.72 13.02
N THR A 1115 54.49 -3.96 13.43
CA THR A 1115 54.21 -5.20 12.70
C THR A 1115 53.19 -6.11 13.40
N ASP A 1116 52.82 -5.81 14.65
CA ASP A 1116 51.84 -6.57 15.42
C ASP A 1116 50.41 -6.22 15.01
N LYS A 1117 49.62 -7.26 14.70
CA LYS A 1117 48.22 -7.19 14.25
C LYS A 1117 47.21 -7.54 15.34
N GLY A 1118 47.66 -7.73 16.58
CA GLY A 1118 46.78 -7.98 17.73
C GLY A 1118 45.91 -6.77 18.11
N ASN A 1119 44.91 -7.00 18.98
CA ASN A 1119 44.02 -5.92 19.44
C ASN A 1119 44.74 -4.88 20.34
N ASN A 1120 45.84 -5.26 20.99
CA ASN A 1120 46.64 -4.39 21.87
C ASN A 1120 48.14 -4.54 21.57
N PRO A 1121 48.65 -3.92 20.50
CA PRO A 1121 50.06 -4.02 20.13
C PRO A 1121 50.97 -3.36 21.17
N LYS A 1122 52.12 -3.96 21.42
CA LYS A 1122 53.08 -3.52 22.44
C LYS A 1122 53.57 -2.09 22.14
N GLY A 1123 53.48 -1.19 23.13
CA GLY A 1123 53.98 0.19 23.02
C GLY A 1123 52.96 1.21 22.49
N TYR A 1124 51.71 0.83 22.22
CA TYR A 1124 50.66 1.79 21.87
C TYR A 1124 50.30 2.70 23.06
N LEU A 1125 50.32 4.02 22.84
CA LEU A 1125 49.99 5.03 23.85
C LEU A 1125 48.98 6.05 23.29
N PRO A 1126 48.04 6.57 24.12
CA PRO A 1126 47.11 7.63 23.70
C PRO A 1126 47.78 8.95 23.27
N SER A 1127 49.06 9.17 23.57
CA SER A 1127 49.86 10.33 23.12
C SER A 1127 50.30 10.25 21.65
N HIS A 1128 50.04 9.14 20.96
CA HIS A 1128 50.39 8.94 19.55
C HIS A 1128 49.51 9.72 18.56
N TYR A 1129 48.43 10.33 19.03
CA TYR A 1129 47.53 11.14 18.21
C TYR A 1129 46.99 12.33 19.01
N GLU A 1130 46.54 13.34 18.30
CA GLU A 1130 45.83 14.51 18.84
C GLU A 1130 44.50 14.71 18.10
N ARG A 1131 43.47 15.19 18.81
CA ARG A 1131 42.17 15.51 18.20
C ARG A 1131 42.23 16.88 17.53
N VAL A 1132 41.59 16.99 16.38
CA VAL A 1132 41.62 18.21 15.55
C VAL A 1132 40.20 18.73 15.34
N GLN A 1133 40.06 20.05 15.24
CA GLN A 1133 38.77 20.69 15.06
C GLN A 1133 38.19 20.41 13.67
N MET A 1134 36.95 19.93 13.65
CA MET A 1134 36.18 19.72 12.43
C MET A 1134 34.80 20.38 12.53
N LEU A 1135 34.34 20.99 11.44
CA LEU A 1135 33.02 21.60 11.32
C LEU A 1135 32.26 21.01 10.12
N LEU A 1136 30.93 21.01 10.22
CA LEU A 1136 30.06 20.59 9.13
C LEU A 1136 29.40 21.81 8.47
N SER A 1137 29.48 21.90 7.15
CA SER A 1137 28.91 23.03 6.40
C SER A 1137 27.92 22.58 5.33
N ASP A 1138 26.88 23.39 5.14
CA ASP A 1138 25.93 23.29 4.01
C ASP A 1138 26.20 24.38 2.95
N ARG A 1139 27.20 25.25 3.15
CA ARG A 1139 27.47 26.42 2.28
C ARG A 1139 28.08 26.05 0.94
N PHE A 1140 28.84 24.96 0.88
CA PHE A 1140 29.41 24.44 -0.37
C PHE A 1140 29.16 22.94 -0.47
N LEU A 1141 29.19 22.43 -1.71
CA LEU A 1141 28.94 21.03 -2.01
C LEU A 1141 30.25 20.36 -2.40
N GLY A 1142 30.52 19.20 -1.81
CA GLY A 1142 31.59 18.31 -2.26
C GLY A 1142 31.10 17.31 -3.32
N PHE A 1143 32.02 16.60 -3.96
CA PHE A 1143 31.73 15.54 -4.92
C PHE A 1143 32.50 14.25 -4.61
N PHE A 1144 32.14 13.16 -5.27
CA PHE A 1144 32.83 11.87 -5.16
C PHE A 1144 33.55 11.51 -6.46
N MET A 1145 34.61 10.73 -6.30
CA MET A 1145 35.24 9.99 -7.39
C MET A 1145 35.25 8.52 -7.05
N VAL A 1146 34.99 7.69 -8.05
CA VAL A 1146 34.86 6.23 -7.92
C VAL A 1146 35.61 5.54 -9.05
N PRO A 1147 35.90 4.24 -8.97
CA PRO A 1147 36.60 3.53 -10.03
C PRO A 1147 35.77 3.52 -11.35
N ALA A 1148 36.43 3.71 -12.49
CA ALA A 1148 35.77 3.84 -13.80
C ALA A 1148 35.18 2.51 -14.31
N GLN A 1149 35.98 1.44 -14.24
CA GLN A 1149 35.66 0.14 -14.85
C GLN A 1149 35.35 -0.97 -13.83
N SER A 1150 35.28 -0.65 -12.53
CA SER A 1150 35.07 -1.66 -11.49
C SER A 1150 34.23 -1.16 -10.31
N SER A 1151 33.79 -2.12 -9.50
CA SER A 1151 33.20 -1.90 -8.18
C SER A 1151 34.20 -1.19 -7.26
N TRP A 1152 33.76 -0.26 -6.40
CA TRP A 1152 34.61 0.21 -5.30
C TRP A 1152 34.60 -0.78 -4.11
N ASN A 1153 33.54 -1.58 -3.93
CA ASN A 1153 33.39 -2.53 -2.84
C ASN A 1153 33.68 -3.98 -3.29
N TYR A 1154 34.68 -4.61 -2.68
CA TYR A 1154 35.10 -5.98 -2.96
C TYR A 1154 34.76 -6.98 -1.85
N ASN A 1155 33.95 -6.62 -0.84
CA ASN A 1155 33.59 -7.53 0.25
C ASN A 1155 32.91 -8.83 -0.22
N PHE A 1156 32.21 -8.82 -1.36
CA PHE A 1156 31.60 -10.02 -1.96
C PHE A 1156 32.44 -10.64 -3.09
N MET A 1157 33.61 -10.07 -3.35
CA MET A 1157 34.54 -10.45 -4.42
C MET A 1157 35.99 -10.41 -3.92
N GLY A 1158 36.24 -10.75 -2.66
CA GLY A 1158 37.54 -10.53 -2.01
C GLY A 1158 38.72 -11.15 -2.75
N VAL A 1159 38.51 -12.28 -3.43
CA VAL A 1159 39.53 -12.97 -4.27
C VAL A 1159 39.97 -12.14 -5.47
N ARG A 1160 39.17 -11.15 -5.91
CA ARG A 1160 39.49 -10.26 -7.04
C ARG A 1160 40.15 -8.94 -6.61
N HIS A 1161 40.32 -8.71 -5.31
CA HIS A 1161 41.03 -7.56 -4.80
C HIS A 1161 42.50 -7.94 -4.59
N ASP A 1162 43.40 -7.16 -5.16
CA ASP A 1162 44.85 -7.31 -5.01
C ASP A 1162 45.42 -6.00 -4.47
N PRO A 1163 46.23 -5.99 -3.39
CA PRO A 1163 46.87 -4.79 -2.87
C PRO A 1163 47.66 -3.98 -3.93
N ASN A 1164 48.17 -4.62 -4.99
CA ASN A 1164 48.94 -3.99 -6.06
C ASN A 1164 48.11 -3.67 -7.32
N MET A 1165 46.78 -3.75 -7.25
CA MET A 1165 45.92 -3.50 -8.41
C MET A 1165 45.94 -2.03 -8.85
N LYS A 1166 45.93 -1.80 -10.16
CA LYS A 1166 45.76 -0.46 -10.76
C LYS A 1166 44.29 -0.14 -10.98
N TYR A 1167 43.91 1.13 -10.79
CA TYR A 1167 42.54 1.60 -11.00
C TYR A 1167 42.50 3.02 -11.59
N GLU A 1168 41.53 3.26 -12.45
CA GLU A 1168 41.22 4.58 -13.00
C GLU A 1168 39.99 5.15 -12.29
N LEU A 1169 39.90 6.49 -12.18
CA LEU A 1169 38.80 7.17 -11.50
C LEU A 1169 37.87 7.87 -12.49
N GLN A 1170 36.61 8.00 -12.10
CA GLN A 1170 35.62 8.84 -12.77
C GLN A 1170 34.81 9.64 -11.75
N LEU A 1171 34.29 10.79 -12.18
CA LEU A 1171 33.40 11.62 -11.37
C LEU A 1171 31.99 11.01 -11.38
N ALA A 1172 31.64 10.32 -10.29
CA ALA A 1172 30.33 9.73 -10.10
C ALA A 1172 30.03 9.49 -8.62
N ASN A 1173 28.75 9.39 -8.28
CA ASN A 1173 28.33 9.06 -6.92
C ASN A 1173 28.54 7.56 -6.64
N PRO A 1174 29.14 7.19 -5.48
CA PRO A 1174 29.30 5.81 -5.09
C PRO A 1174 27.97 5.10 -4.93
N LYS A 1175 27.94 3.85 -5.41
CA LYS A 1175 26.82 2.93 -5.23
C LYS A 1175 26.81 2.42 -3.79
N GLU A 1176 25.62 2.04 -3.29
CA GLU A 1176 25.43 1.54 -1.92
C GLU A 1176 26.16 0.22 -1.68
N PHE A 1177 26.59 -0.06 -0.45
CA PHE A 1177 27.37 -1.26 -0.10
C PHE A 1177 26.84 -2.59 -0.68
N TYR A 1178 25.51 -2.76 -0.70
CA TYR A 1178 24.83 -3.97 -1.18
C TYR A 1178 24.31 -3.88 -2.63
N HIS A 1179 24.79 -2.91 -3.42
CA HIS A 1179 24.38 -2.75 -4.81
C HIS A 1179 24.77 -3.96 -5.68
N GLU A 1180 24.03 -4.20 -6.76
CA GLU A 1180 24.19 -5.40 -7.60
C GLU A 1180 25.59 -5.56 -8.21
N VAL A 1181 26.17 -4.44 -8.63
CA VAL A 1181 27.53 -4.31 -9.18
C VAL A 1181 28.61 -4.85 -8.21
N HIS A 1182 28.39 -4.79 -6.90
CA HIS A 1182 29.35 -5.25 -5.90
C HIS A 1182 29.26 -6.76 -5.65
N ARG A 1183 28.22 -7.43 -6.14
CA ARG A 1183 27.90 -8.83 -5.80
C ARG A 1183 27.45 -9.68 -7.00
N PRO A 1184 28.12 -9.62 -8.17
CA PRO A 1184 27.68 -10.26 -9.42
C PRO A 1184 27.52 -11.78 -9.32
N SER A 1185 28.33 -12.45 -8.50
CA SER A 1185 28.24 -13.90 -8.26
C SER A 1185 26.90 -14.34 -7.66
N HIS A 1186 26.30 -13.53 -6.78
CA HIS A 1186 24.98 -13.81 -6.21
C HIS A 1186 23.88 -13.79 -7.29
N PHE A 1187 24.02 -12.91 -8.28
CA PHE A 1187 23.06 -12.80 -9.39
C PHE A 1187 23.30 -13.84 -10.49
N LEU A 1188 24.56 -14.20 -10.76
CA LEU A 1188 24.91 -15.28 -11.69
C LEU A 1188 24.46 -16.65 -11.17
N ASN A 1189 24.66 -16.93 -9.88
CA ASN A 1189 24.16 -18.16 -9.25
C ASN A 1189 22.62 -18.23 -9.32
N PHE A 1190 21.94 -17.08 -9.19
CA PHE A 1190 20.49 -17.01 -9.36
C PHE A 1190 20.04 -17.25 -10.81
N ALA A 1191 20.79 -16.73 -11.79
CA ALA A 1191 20.53 -16.97 -13.22
C ALA A 1191 20.73 -18.45 -13.60
N LEU A 1192 21.79 -19.08 -13.10
CA LEU A 1192 22.05 -20.52 -13.27
C LEU A 1192 20.98 -21.38 -12.57
N LEU A 1193 20.47 -20.95 -11.41
CA LEU A 1193 19.32 -21.56 -10.74
C LEU A 1193 17.99 -21.35 -11.50
N GLN A 1194 17.96 -20.49 -12.53
CA GLN A 1194 16.78 -20.22 -13.34
C GLN A 1194 16.72 -21.07 -14.61
N GLU A 1195 17.85 -21.62 -15.08
CA GLU A 1195 17.93 -22.53 -16.23
C GLU A 1195 17.63 -24.00 -15.87
N GLY A 1196 17.71 -24.37 -14.58
CA GLY A 1196 17.26 -25.67 -14.08
C GLY A 1196 15.73 -25.73 -13.93
N GLU A 1197 15.02 -26.09 -15.00
CA GLU A 1197 13.60 -26.45 -14.92
C GLU A 1197 13.42 -27.76 -14.15
N VAL A 1198 12.86 -27.65 -12.93
CA VAL A 1198 12.01 -28.59 -12.16
C VAL A 1198 12.26 -28.28 -10.68
N TYR A 1199 11.19 -28.10 -9.90
CA TYR A 1199 11.11 -27.60 -8.51
C TYR A 1199 10.79 -26.10 -8.34
N SER A 1200 9.48 -25.86 -8.31
CA SER A 1200 8.84 -24.64 -7.81
C SER A 1200 8.21 -24.93 -6.44
N ALA A 1201 8.71 -24.27 -5.39
CA ALA A 1201 7.98 -23.76 -4.22
C ALA A 1201 9.04 -23.23 -3.23
N ASP A 1202 8.87 -22.01 -2.72
CA ASP A 1202 9.88 -21.20 -2.01
C ASP A 1202 11.00 -20.64 -2.90
N ARG A 1203 10.68 -19.53 -3.57
CA ARG A 1203 11.70 -18.49 -3.75
C ARG A 1203 11.34 -17.34 -2.81
N GLU A 1204 12.03 -17.32 -1.67
CA GLU A 1204 12.20 -16.10 -0.89
C GLU A 1204 12.57 -14.96 -1.84
N ASP A 1205 12.03 -13.78 -1.58
CA ASP A 1205 12.37 -12.57 -2.34
C ASP A 1205 13.87 -12.27 -2.13
N LEU A 1206 14.72 -12.80 -3.01
CA LEU A 1206 16.18 -12.68 -2.97
C LEU A 1206 16.68 -11.26 -3.30
N TYR A 1207 15.76 -10.31 -3.54
CA TYR A 1207 16.06 -8.90 -3.84
C TYR A 1207 15.68 -7.93 -2.70
N ALA A 1208 15.12 -8.40 -1.58
CA ALA A 1208 14.70 -7.55 -0.46
C ALA A 1208 15.77 -7.38 0.62
#